data_AF-A0A8C0UVZ8-F1
#
_entry.id   AF-A0A8C0UVZ8-F1
#
_cell.length_a   1.000
_cell.length_b   1.000
_cell.length_c   1.000
_cell.angle_alpha   90.00
_cell.angle_beta   90.00
_cell.angle_gamma   90.00
#
_symmetry.space_group_name_H-M   'P 1'
#
loop_
_entity.id
_entity.type
_entity.pdbx_description
1 polymer ?
#
loop_
_entity_poly.entity_id
_entity_poly.type
_entity_poly.pdbx_seq_one_letter_code
_entity_poly.pdbx_strand_id
1 'polypeptide(L)'
;MKIWASSTASSHKCLLPFHCTSFQDLKNFLGPTVKERVRKEEEKGVTAAAALFLDAVLLLEAEGWLRGFLDALVAAGYTGLAEAIENWDFSKLEKLELHRQLLKRIEATMLEIDPVAIMPYINTCLIDRECDEILQVCEYRSKAAGITKLIECLCRSDKENWPKSLQLALDNAGYYNASVLWNIREDNGKDVDSEMTDASENYFETMVTFSEEAECDNLKNVYASPSVYEPKKARSYQIELAQPAIDGKNTLICAPTGSGKTFVALMICEHHLQNIPSGRKAKIVFLATKVPVYEQQKNIFRQHFERSGYSVQGICGETVANISVENIIQDNDIIVITPQILVNSMEKGVLSSLSIFTLIIFDECHNTTGNHPYNVLMTRYLDEKFDSSANQLPQIIGLTASTGVGNARSTNEAVEHICVLCSYLDIQTISTVRVNKEDLQRFGNKPETRKWVKMRAQNHFADIISGLMSETEVLMRKIYSADTISQINKNYFGTQRYEQWIVSTQKKCRLLQLEDKEKESSICRELFICTEHLRKFNDALIISEDARIEDALAYLNEFFTNVKNGPYTELEKQLTEKFQEKELELTALSKDESNENPKLEELTCILDEAYHYNPETRTILFAKTRALVAALKKWIEANPVLSHIKTDVLMGKGRRDHKTGMTLPMQRDVLDAFRNDKNIRLLIATSVADEGIDITECNLVVLYEYFGNVTKMIQVRGRGRARDSKCILVTSKTEVVENEKLNSYKEEMMNAAIEKLQNWDETTFARKIHGLQMKEKILRDSRKKETKEKVVEGKKNLLCGKCKAYACSTDDIRVIQESHHTVLGDAFKERYITKPHRKPVQYDGFEKKSKMHCRNTQCQHDWGITVKYKTFDNLPVIKIKSFVLEDVETGTQMDFQKWKNINFSLKNFDEEASN
;
A
#
# COMPACT_ATOMS: atom_id res chain seq x y z
N MET A 1 -30.93 -31.20 33.17
CA MET A 1 -31.77 -30.01 32.88
C MET A 1 -31.51 -28.81 33.79
N LYS A 2 -31.67 -28.87 35.13
CA LYS A 2 -31.30 -27.73 36.01
C LYS A 2 -29.83 -27.28 35.84
N ILE A 3 -28.90 -28.23 35.69
CA ILE A 3 -27.47 -27.96 35.37
C ILE A 3 -27.28 -27.33 33.98
N TRP A 4 -28.18 -27.60 33.02
CA TRP A 4 -28.06 -27.13 31.62
C TRP A 4 -28.44 -25.65 31.51
N ALA A 5 -29.58 -25.25 32.07
CA ALA A 5 -29.98 -23.83 32.10
C ALA A 5 -29.08 -22.94 32.97
N SER A 6 -28.26 -23.51 33.85
CA SER A 6 -27.23 -22.77 34.60
C SER A 6 -25.85 -22.75 33.94
N SER A 7 -25.60 -23.50 32.85
CA SER A 7 -24.23 -23.67 32.29
C SER A 7 -24.07 -23.35 30.81
N THR A 8 -25.07 -23.58 29.95
CA THR A 8 -24.89 -23.42 28.49
C THR A 8 -25.50 -22.11 27.99
N ALA A 9 -24.66 -21.08 27.79
CA ALA A 9 -25.05 -19.79 27.22
C ALA A 9 -25.52 -19.83 25.73
N SER A 10 -25.58 -21.03 25.13
CA SER A 10 -25.96 -21.28 23.73
C SER A 10 -27.46 -21.53 23.54
N SER A 11 -28.16 -22.15 24.50
CA SER A 11 -29.59 -22.49 24.39
C SER A 11 -30.49 -21.25 24.40
N HIS A 12 -30.25 -20.33 25.34
CA HIS A 12 -30.96 -19.06 25.49
C HIS A 12 -30.88 -18.14 24.25
N LYS A 13 -29.85 -18.31 23.40
CA LYS A 13 -29.63 -17.50 22.20
C LYS A 13 -30.49 -17.90 21.00
N CYS A 14 -31.05 -19.11 20.99
CA CYS A 14 -31.75 -19.63 19.82
C CYS A 14 -33.28 -19.40 19.94
N LEU A 15 -33.86 -19.82 21.08
CA LEU A 15 -35.30 -19.99 21.28
C LEU A 15 -36.13 -18.69 21.25
N LEU A 16 -37.21 -18.65 20.46
CA LEU A 16 -38.34 -17.70 20.56
C LEU A 16 -39.50 -18.35 21.34
N PRO A 17 -39.75 -17.98 22.61
CA PRO A 17 -40.79 -18.59 23.42
C PRO A 17 -42.21 -18.47 22.86
N PHE A 18 -42.55 -17.37 22.16
CA PHE A 18 -43.86 -17.19 21.53
C PHE A 18 -44.22 -18.31 20.54
N HIS A 19 -43.23 -18.87 19.85
CA HIS A 19 -43.46 -19.92 18.87
C HIS A 19 -43.86 -21.23 19.59
N CYS A 20 -43.10 -21.62 20.63
CA CYS A 20 -43.32 -22.86 21.37
C CYS A 20 -44.57 -22.82 22.27
N THR A 21 -44.87 -21.67 22.90
CA THR A 21 -46.04 -21.51 23.80
C THR A 21 -47.40 -21.58 23.09
N SER A 22 -47.41 -21.53 21.76
CA SER A 22 -48.63 -21.60 20.94
C SER A 22 -49.16 -23.03 20.69
N PHE A 23 -48.32 -24.06 20.85
CA PHE A 23 -48.64 -25.47 20.55
C PHE A 23 -49.45 -26.18 21.64
N GLN A 24 -50.19 -27.20 21.23
CA GLN A 24 -51.23 -27.84 22.05
C GLN A 24 -50.66 -28.65 23.23
N ASP A 25 -49.52 -29.28 23.05
CA ASP A 25 -48.88 -30.12 24.07
C ASP A 25 -48.28 -29.27 25.20
N LEU A 26 -47.60 -28.16 24.85
CA LEU A 26 -47.11 -27.19 25.84
C LEU A 26 -48.22 -26.34 26.46
N LYS A 27 -49.37 -26.22 25.80
CA LYS A 27 -50.52 -25.45 26.31
C LYS A 27 -51.04 -26.00 27.63
N ASN A 28 -50.97 -27.33 27.83
CA ASN A 28 -51.46 -28.04 29.00
C ASN A 28 -50.57 -27.87 30.25
N PHE A 29 -49.28 -27.60 30.07
CA PHE A 29 -48.31 -27.49 31.17
C PHE A 29 -48.09 -26.06 31.68
N LEU A 30 -48.15 -25.05 30.80
CA LEU A 30 -47.89 -23.65 31.17
C LEU A 30 -49.18 -22.85 31.36
N GLY A 31 -49.37 -22.26 32.55
CA GLY A 31 -50.52 -21.40 32.84
C GLY A 31 -50.57 -20.10 32.00
N PRO A 32 -51.77 -19.52 31.75
CA PRO A 32 -51.93 -18.35 30.90
C PRO A 32 -51.14 -17.13 31.40
N THR A 33 -51.03 -16.95 32.72
CA THR A 33 -50.29 -15.87 33.38
C THR A 33 -48.78 -15.90 33.09
N VAL A 34 -48.22 -17.11 32.90
CA VAL A 34 -46.79 -17.27 32.56
C VAL A 34 -46.57 -16.94 31.09
N LYS A 35 -47.45 -17.43 30.19
CA LYS A 35 -47.39 -17.12 28.75
C LYS A 35 -47.44 -15.61 28.48
N GLU A 36 -48.32 -14.89 29.17
CA GLU A 36 -48.43 -13.43 29.04
C GLU A 36 -47.20 -12.68 29.60
N ARG A 37 -46.58 -13.16 30.70
CA ARG A 37 -45.32 -12.61 31.20
C ARG A 37 -44.16 -12.84 30.24
N VAL A 38 -44.03 -14.04 29.69
CA VAL A 38 -43.01 -14.39 28.69
C VAL A 38 -43.14 -13.49 27.47
N ARG A 39 -44.36 -13.32 26.94
CA ARG A 39 -44.63 -12.45 25.78
C ARG A 39 -44.23 -10.99 26.02
N LYS A 40 -44.55 -10.43 27.19
CA LYS A 40 -44.16 -9.04 27.56
C LYS A 40 -42.67 -8.85 27.79
N GLU A 41 -41.93 -9.92 28.07
CA GLU A 41 -40.48 -9.85 28.18
C GLU A 41 -39.81 -10.00 26.80
N GLU A 42 -40.46 -10.71 25.87
CA GLU A 42 -40.00 -10.88 24.48
C GLU A 42 -40.00 -9.56 23.71
N GLU A 43 -40.95 -8.67 23.99
CA GLU A 43 -41.00 -7.27 23.52
C GLU A 43 -39.81 -6.41 24.00
N LYS A 44 -39.13 -6.80 25.09
CA LYS A 44 -37.96 -6.07 25.64
C LYS A 44 -36.63 -6.69 25.24
N GLY A 45 -36.59 -8.01 25.05
CA GLY A 45 -35.37 -8.73 24.70
C GLY A 45 -35.56 -10.25 24.74
N VAL A 46 -35.47 -10.89 23.56
CA VAL A 46 -35.83 -12.30 23.42
C VAL A 46 -34.97 -13.24 24.26
N THR A 47 -33.67 -12.97 24.43
CA THR A 47 -32.79 -13.81 25.28
C THR A 47 -33.25 -13.85 26.74
N ALA A 48 -33.80 -12.74 27.25
CA ALA A 48 -34.36 -12.67 28.59
C ALA A 48 -35.71 -13.41 28.68
N ALA A 49 -36.56 -13.28 27.66
CA ALA A 49 -37.79 -14.07 27.55
C ALA A 49 -37.52 -15.58 27.47
N ALA A 50 -36.48 -15.99 26.73
CA ALA A 50 -36.05 -17.39 26.63
C ALA A 50 -35.55 -17.93 27.97
N ALA A 51 -34.79 -17.15 28.74
CA ALA A 51 -34.42 -17.52 30.10
C ALA A 51 -35.65 -17.68 31.01
N LEU A 52 -36.54 -16.68 31.05
CA LEU A 52 -37.74 -16.70 31.89
C LEU A 52 -38.70 -17.86 31.51
N PHE A 53 -38.79 -18.20 30.23
CA PHE A 53 -39.54 -19.35 29.74
C PHE A 53 -38.90 -20.68 30.16
N LEU A 54 -37.57 -20.84 30.01
CA LEU A 54 -36.88 -22.06 30.42
C LEU A 54 -36.94 -22.27 31.94
N ASP A 55 -36.80 -21.20 32.73
CA ASP A 55 -36.99 -21.25 34.19
C ASP A 55 -38.39 -21.74 34.56
N ALA A 56 -39.44 -21.25 33.88
CA ALA A 56 -40.81 -21.71 34.11
C ALA A 56 -41.01 -23.18 33.71
N VAL A 57 -40.37 -23.64 32.62
CA VAL A 57 -40.42 -25.05 32.18
C VAL A 57 -39.67 -25.96 33.17
N LEU A 58 -38.57 -25.51 33.78
CA LEU A 58 -37.79 -26.26 34.77
C LEU A 58 -38.45 -26.40 36.15
N LEU A 59 -39.55 -25.66 36.37
CA LEU A 59 -40.40 -25.75 37.56
C LEU A 59 -41.64 -26.65 37.34
N LEU A 60 -41.76 -27.29 36.17
CA LEU A 60 -42.83 -28.25 35.88
C LEU A 60 -42.51 -29.62 36.48
N GLU A 61 -43.45 -30.16 37.26
CA GLU A 61 -43.39 -31.50 37.86
C GLU A 61 -44.42 -32.48 37.26
N ALA A 62 -45.23 -32.03 36.30
CA ALA A 62 -46.31 -32.82 35.70
C ALA A 62 -45.79 -33.89 34.74
N GLU A 63 -46.30 -35.12 34.85
CA GLU A 63 -45.85 -36.25 34.04
C GLU A 63 -45.93 -35.98 32.52
N GLY A 64 -44.88 -36.35 31.78
CA GLY A 64 -44.79 -36.14 30.33
C GLY A 64 -44.34 -34.74 29.88
N TRP A 65 -44.11 -33.77 30.78
CA TRP A 65 -43.76 -32.39 30.42
C TRP A 65 -42.57 -32.26 29.46
N LEU A 66 -41.53 -33.09 29.64
CA LEU A 66 -40.32 -33.07 28.80
C LEU A 66 -40.62 -33.51 27.36
N ARG A 67 -41.49 -34.51 27.18
CA ARG A 67 -41.89 -34.97 25.85
C ARG A 67 -42.75 -33.91 25.16
N GLY A 68 -43.74 -33.36 25.86
CA GLY A 68 -44.54 -32.23 25.36
C GLY A 68 -43.70 -30.97 25.04
N PHE A 69 -42.57 -30.77 25.71
CA PHE A 69 -41.62 -29.72 25.37
C PHE A 69 -40.81 -30.01 24.10
N LEU A 70 -40.30 -31.23 23.94
CA LEU A 70 -39.61 -31.64 22.71
C LEU A 70 -40.54 -31.62 21.49
N ASP A 71 -41.76 -32.13 21.61
CA ASP A 71 -42.75 -32.11 20.52
C ASP A 71 -43.16 -30.67 20.15
N ALA A 72 -43.29 -29.77 21.14
CA ALA A 72 -43.52 -28.35 20.89
C ALA A 72 -42.32 -27.63 20.23
N LEU A 73 -41.08 -28.02 20.54
CA LEU A 73 -39.88 -27.51 19.85
C LEU A 73 -39.87 -27.94 18.38
N VAL A 74 -40.12 -29.22 18.10
CA VAL A 74 -40.18 -29.75 16.72
C VAL A 74 -41.29 -29.07 15.93
N ALA A 75 -42.49 -28.95 16.50
CA ALA A 75 -43.62 -28.28 15.84
C ALA A 75 -43.38 -26.77 15.63
N ALA A 76 -42.60 -26.12 16.49
CA ALA A 76 -42.18 -24.72 16.33
C ALA A 76 -40.99 -24.52 15.37
N GLY A 77 -40.45 -25.59 14.79
CA GLY A 77 -39.32 -25.56 13.85
C GLY A 77 -37.93 -25.71 14.49
N TYR A 78 -37.81 -25.87 15.81
CA TYR A 78 -36.55 -25.99 16.55
C TYR A 78 -36.01 -27.44 16.60
N THR A 79 -35.90 -28.07 15.44
CA THR A 79 -35.48 -29.48 15.31
C THR A 79 -34.06 -29.77 15.81
N GLY A 80 -33.10 -28.84 15.62
CA GLY A 80 -31.72 -29.01 16.07
C GLY A 80 -31.59 -28.82 17.57
N LEU A 81 -32.37 -27.91 18.16
CA LEU A 81 -32.45 -27.76 19.62
C LEU A 81 -33.17 -28.95 20.27
N ALA A 82 -34.21 -29.51 19.64
CA ALA A 82 -34.87 -30.73 20.10
C ALA A 82 -33.91 -31.94 20.07
N GLU A 83 -33.20 -32.17 18.96
CA GLU A 83 -32.18 -33.21 18.82
C GLU A 83 -31.09 -33.08 19.90
N ALA A 84 -30.61 -31.86 20.14
CA ALA A 84 -29.57 -31.58 21.14
C ALA A 84 -30.05 -31.84 22.59
N ILE A 85 -31.32 -31.56 22.91
CA ILE A 85 -31.89 -31.80 24.25
C ILE A 85 -32.24 -33.29 24.44
N GLU A 86 -32.72 -33.97 23.40
CA GLU A 86 -33.05 -35.41 23.47
C GLU A 86 -31.79 -36.27 23.60
N ASN A 87 -30.71 -35.95 22.87
CA ASN A 87 -29.45 -36.68 22.89
C ASN A 87 -28.40 -36.14 23.89
N TRP A 88 -28.65 -35.00 24.53
CA TRP A 88 -27.70 -34.26 25.39
C TRP A 88 -26.37 -33.86 24.70
N ASP A 89 -26.36 -33.72 23.37
CA ASP A 89 -25.20 -33.26 22.57
C ASP A 89 -25.45 -31.85 21.99
N PHE A 90 -24.64 -30.88 22.41
CA PHE A 90 -24.70 -29.49 21.95
C PHE A 90 -23.53 -29.11 21.03
N SER A 91 -22.63 -30.04 20.70
CA SER A 91 -21.38 -29.78 19.96
C SER A 91 -21.61 -29.18 18.57
N LYS A 92 -22.71 -29.57 17.89
CA LYS A 92 -23.15 -28.98 16.61
C LYS A 92 -23.50 -27.49 16.76
N LEU A 93 -24.24 -27.13 17.82
CA LEU A 93 -24.68 -25.76 18.09
C LEU A 93 -23.52 -24.86 18.53
N GLU A 94 -22.52 -25.40 19.23
CA GLU A 94 -21.31 -24.65 19.62
C GLU A 94 -20.45 -24.26 18.40
N LYS A 95 -20.31 -25.16 17.41
CA LYS A 95 -19.61 -24.86 16.13
C LYS A 95 -20.26 -23.71 15.34
N LEU A 96 -21.56 -23.49 15.50
CA LEU A 96 -22.26 -22.38 14.86
C LEU A 96 -21.89 -21.02 15.47
N GLU A 97 -21.46 -20.94 16.74
CA GLU A 97 -21.15 -19.66 17.39
C GLU A 97 -20.02 -18.90 16.69
N LEU A 98 -19.03 -19.60 16.12
CA LEU A 98 -17.97 -19.01 15.31
C LEU A 98 -18.53 -18.34 14.04
N HIS A 99 -19.50 -18.99 13.37
CA HIS A 99 -20.19 -18.47 12.20
C HIS A 99 -21.14 -17.31 12.56
N ARG A 100 -21.83 -17.37 13.70
CA ARG A 100 -22.65 -16.28 14.24
C ARG A 100 -21.81 -15.03 14.54
N GLN A 101 -20.63 -15.21 15.13
CA GLN A 101 -19.69 -14.11 15.40
C GLN A 101 -19.09 -13.53 14.11
N LEU A 102 -18.82 -14.36 13.10
CA LEU A 102 -18.40 -13.88 11.77
C LEU A 102 -19.53 -13.07 11.11
N LEU A 103 -20.77 -13.57 11.12
CA LEU A 103 -21.90 -12.92 10.44
C LEU A 103 -22.15 -11.53 11.02
N LYS A 104 -22.17 -11.39 12.35
CA LYS A 104 -22.25 -10.08 13.04
C LYS A 104 -21.06 -9.16 12.74
N ARG A 105 -19.87 -9.72 12.51
CA ARG A 105 -18.67 -8.93 12.17
C ARG A 105 -18.71 -8.39 10.74
N ILE A 106 -19.36 -9.10 9.82
CA ILE A 106 -19.50 -8.70 8.41
C ILE A 106 -20.89 -8.16 8.07
N GLU A 107 -21.74 -7.92 9.08
CA GLU A 107 -23.08 -7.36 8.96
C GLU A 107 -23.09 -6.08 8.10
N ALA A 108 -22.12 -5.17 8.32
CA ALA A 108 -21.96 -3.95 7.54
C ALA A 108 -21.72 -4.20 6.03
N THR A 109 -21.13 -5.34 5.64
CA THR A 109 -20.97 -5.73 4.23
C THR A 109 -22.17 -6.53 3.71
N MET A 110 -22.94 -7.16 4.60
CA MET A 110 -24.20 -7.81 4.25
C MET A 110 -25.31 -6.78 3.97
N LEU A 111 -25.22 -5.54 4.48
CA LEU A 111 -26.22 -4.47 4.25
C LEU A 111 -26.51 -4.13 2.78
N GLU A 112 -25.62 -4.50 1.85
CA GLU A 112 -25.80 -4.30 0.40
C GLU A 112 -26.58 -5.44 -0.30
N ILE A 113 -26.90 -6.52 0.42
CA ILE A 113 -27.62 -7.69 -0.11
C ILE A 113 -29.12 -7.43 -0.15
N ASP A 114 -29.77 -7.86 -1.22
CA ASP A 114 -31.23 -7.97 -1.26
C ASP A 114 -31.67 -9.27 -0.56
N PRO A 115 -32.26 -9.21 0.64
CA PRO A 115 -32.72 -10.39 1.37
C PRO A 115 -33.77 -11.19 0.58
N VAL A 116 -34.54 -10.55 -0.32
CA VAL A 116 -35.53 -11.22 -1.17
C VAL A 116 -34.84 -12.11 -2.22
N ALA A 117 -33.68 -11.69 -2.73
CA ALA A 117 -32.91 -12.45 -3.72
C ALA A 117 -32.25 -13.72 -3.13
N ILE A 118 -31.84 -13.67 -1.85
CA ILE A 118 -31.23 -14.83 -1.17
C ILE A 118 -32.24 -15.74 -0.45
N MET A 119 -33.46 -15.26 -0.16
CA MET A 119 -34.49 -16.01 0.57
C MET A 119 -34.76 -17.44 0.04
N PRO A 120 -34.87 -17.69 -1.29
CA PRO A 120 -35.13 -19.03 -1.82
C PRO A 120 -34.06 -20.08 -1.52
N TYR A 121 -32.84 -19.65 -1.19
CA TYR A 121 -31.69 -20.50 -0.91
C TYR A 121 -31.46 -20.72 0.60
N ILE A 122 -32.13 -19.95 1.46
CA ILE A 122 -31.85 -19.89 2.90
C ILE A 122 -33.09 -20.09 3.79
N ASN A 123 -34.30 -20.15 3.21
CA ASN A 123 -35.54 -20.43 3.94
C ASN A 123 -35.48 -21.68 4.83
N THR A 124 -34.85 -22.77 4.37
CA THR A 124 -34.66 -24.01 5.16
C THR A 124 -33.77 -23.85 6.41
N CYS A 125 -33.11 -22.71 6.55
CA CYS A 125 -32.22 -22.37 7.66
C CYS A 125 -32.89 -21.47 8.70
N LEU A 126 -34.11 -21.00 8.42
CA LEU A 126 -34.92 -20.11 9.24
C LEU A 126 -36.22 -20.83 9.62
N ILE A 127 -37.02 -20.22 10.51
CA ILE A 127 -38.38 -20.69 10.80
C ILE A 127 -39.36 -20.00 9.84
N ASP A 128 -40.41 -20.68 9.37
CA ASP A 128 -41.34 -20.15 8.35
C ASP A 128 -41.86 -18.74 8.66
N ARG A 129 -42.23 -18.48 9.92
CA ARG A 129 -42.68 -17.15 10.39
C ARG A 129 -41.59 -16.07 10.34
N GLU A 130 -40.31 -16.43 10.51
CA GLU A 130 -39.20 -15.49 10.37
C GLU A 130 -38.99 -15.11 8.89
N CYS A 131 -39.15 -16.07 7.97
CA CYS A 131 -39.14 -15.79 6.52
C CYS A 131 -40.23 -14.77 6.15
N ASP A 132 -41.46 -14.99 6.62
CA ASP A 132 -42.58 -14.07 6.40
C ASP A 132 -42.31 -12.68 7.01
N GLU A 133 -41.79 -12.62 8.25
CA GLU A 133 -41.45 -11.35 8.93
C GLU A 133 -40.35 -10.59 8.16
N ILE A 134 -39.30 -11.28 7.71
CA ILE A 134 -38.23 -10.67 6.90
C ILE A 134 -38.82 -10.08 5.62
N LEU A 135 -39.62 -10.84 4.86
CA LEU A 135 -40.23 -10.36 3.62
C LEU A 135 -41.13 -9.13 3.86
N GLN A 136 -41.93 -9.12 4.93
CA GLN A 136 -42.73 -7.95 5.32
C GLN A 136 -41.86 -6.73 5.68
N VAL A 137 -40.73 -6.91 6.39
CA VAL A 137 -39.80 -5.81 6.70
C VAL A 137 -39.13 -5.27 5.42
N CYS A 138 -38.88 -6.12 4.42
CA CYS A 138 -38.36 -5.70 3.12
C CYS A 138 -39.38 -4.84 2.35
N GLU A 139 -40.65 -5.24 2.36
CA GLU A 139 -41.74 -4.57 1.64
C GLU A 139 -42.14 -3.24 2.30
N TYR A 140 -42.29 -3.21 3.64
CA TYR A 140 -42.86 -2.06 4.35
C TYR A 140 -41.84 -1.12 5.01
N ARG A 141 -40.55 -1.50 5.14
CA ARG A 141 -39.53 -0.66 5.81
C ARG A 141 -38.34 -0.34 4.92
N SER A 142 -37.49 -1.33 4.62
CA SER A 142 -36.42 -1.23 3.60
C SER A 142 -35.70 -2.58 3.44
N LYS A 143 -35.04 -2.78 2.29
CA LYS A 143 -34.16 -3.94 2.07
C LYS A 143 -33.03 -4.03 3.10
N ALA A 144 -32.47 -2.89 3.50
CA ALA A 144 -31.43 -2.81 4.54
C ALA A 144 -31.97 -3.25 5.93
N ALA A 145 -33.19 -2.86 6.30
CA ALA A 145 -33.81 -3.35 7.53
C ALA A 145 -34.15 -4.86 7.44
N GLY A 146 -34.56 -5.32 6.26
CA GLY A 146 -34.83 -6.72 5.97
C GLY A 146 -33.58 -7.61 6.09
N ILE A 147 -32.43 -7.18 5.58
CA ILE A 147 -31.18 -7.95 5.70
C ILE A 147 -30.62 -7.94 7.13
N THR A 148 -30.73 -6.83 7.86
CA THR A 148 -30.43 -6.82 9.32
C THR A 148 -31.31 -7.82 10.07
N LYS A 149 -32.61 -7.89 9.77
CA LYS A 149 -33.53 -8.87 10.37
C LYS A 149 -33.17 -10.32 9.97
N LEU A 150 -32.79 -10.57 8.71
CA LEU A 150 -32.32 -11.88 8.25
C LEU A 150 -31.04 -12.31 8.96
N ILE A 151 -30.10 -11.40 9.18
CA ILE A 151 -28.88 -11.63 9.96
C ILE A 151 -29.20 -11.93 11.43
N GLU A 152 -30.17 -11.22 12.02
CA GLU A 152 -30.65 -11.49 13.38
C GLU A 152 -31.17 -12.93 13.50
N CYS A 153 -32.05 -13.37 12.60
CA CYS A 153 -32.60 -14.73 12.61
C CYS A 153 -31.54 -15.80 12.33
N LEU A 154 -30.64 -15.61 11.36
CA LEU A 154 -29.51 -16.53 11.13
C LEU A 154 -28.57 -16.64 12.34
N CYS A 155 -28.35 -15.54 13.05
CA CYS A 155 -27.57 -15.55 14.30
C CYS A 155 -28.21 -16.39 15.42
N ARG A 156 -29.47 -16.82 15.25
CA ARG A 156 -30.24 -17.63 16.20
C ARG A 156 -30.54 -19.04 15.70
N SER A 157 -30.46 -19.27 14.38
CA SER A 157 -30.73 -20.55 13.73
C SER A 157 -30.02 -21.71 14.43
N ASP A 158 -30.77 -22.79 14.68
CA ASP A 158 -30.31 -24.05 15.26
C ASP A 158 -29.87 -25.08 14.21
N LYS A 159 -29.85 -24.69 12.92
CA LYS A 159 -29.59 -25.58 11.78
C LYS A 159 -28.10 -25.65 11.44
N GLU A 160 -27.46 -26.81 11.61
CA GLU A 160 -26.01 -26.98 11.36
C GLU A 160 -25.56 -26.57 9.94
N ASN A 161 -26.45 -26.67 8.95
CA ASN A 161 -26.16 -26.35 7.55
C ASN A 161 -26.25 -24.85 7.20
N TRP A 162 -26.80 -23.98 8.05
CA TRP A 162 -27.05 -22.58 7.68
C TRP A 162 -25.82 -21.82 7.14
N PRO A 163 -24.58 -22.07 7.61
CA PRO A 163 -23.43 -21.37 7.05
C PRO A 163 -23.11 -21.77 5.61
N LYS A 164 -23.28 -23.05 5.26
CA LYS A 164 -23.08 -23.54 3.89
C LYS A 164 -24.19 -23.06 2.97
N SER A 165 -25.43 -23.00 3.47
CA SER A 165 -26.56 -22.44 2.72
C SER A 165 -26.41 -20.94 2.47
N LEU A 166 -25.95 -20.15 3.45
CA LEU A 166 -25.66 -18.73 3.25
C LEU A 166 -24.55 -18.54 2.21
N GLN A 167 -23.47 -19.33 2.25
CA GLN A 167 -22.42 -19.28 1.22
C GLN A 167 -22.99 -19.50 -0.18
N LEU A 168 -23.78 -20.57 -0.36
CA LEU A 168 -24.41 -20.91 -1.64
C LEU A 168 -25.41 -19.83 -2.09
N ALA A 169 -26.15 -19.22 -1.16
CA ALA A 169 -27.08 -18.13 -1.44
C ALA A 169 -26.37 -16.87 -1.96
N LEU A 170 -25.25 -16.50 -1.33
CA LEU A 170 -24.43 -15.34 -1.72
C LEU A 170 -23.78 -15.55 -3.09
N ASP A 171 -23.24 -16.76 -3.34
CA ASP A 171 -22.64 -17.13 -4.63
C ASP A 171 -23.69 -17.09 -5.76
N ASN A 172 -24.84 -17.75 -5.57
CA ASN A 172 -25.90 -17.84 -6.60
C ASN A 172 -26.59 -16.50 -6.88
N ALA A 173 -26.68 -15.60 -5.89
CA ALA A 173 -27.24 -14.27 -6.05
C ALA A 173 -26.21 -13.22 -6.51
N GLY A 174 -24.94 -13.60 -6.75
CA GLY A 174 -23.90 -12.72 -7.30
C GLY A 174 -23.28 -11.76 -6.29
N TYR A 175 -23.47 -11.96 -4.98
CA TYR A 175 -22.91 -11.11 -3.92
C TYR A 175 -21.48 -11.51 -3.55
N TYR A 176 -20.59 -11.53 -4.56
CA TYR A 176 -19.21 -12.04 -4.43
C TYR A 176 -18.42 -11.39 -3.29
N ASN A 177 -18.59 -10.09 -3.03
CA ASN A 177 -17.92 -9.40 -1.91
C ASN A 177 -18.31 -9.99 -0.54
N ALA A 178 -19.60 -10.26 -0.33
CA ALA A 178 -20.11 -10.85 0.90
C ALA A 178 -19.81 -12.36 0.98
N SER A 179 -19.89 -13.07 -0.16
CA SER A 179 -19.46 -14.47 -0.30
C SER A 179 -17.98 -14.66 0.08
N VAL A 180 -17.07 -13.85 -0.45
CA VAL A 180 -15.62 -13.94 -0.15
C VAL A 180 -15.33 -13.65 1.33
N LEU A 181 -16.09 -12.75 1.97
CA LEU A 181 -15.99 -12.48 3.41
C LEU A 181 -16.65 -13.56 4.28
N TRP A 182 -17.56 -14.34 3.71
CA TRP A 182 -18.27 -15.43 4.39
C TRP A 182 -17.56 -16.79 4.25
N ASN A 183 -16.80 -16.98 3.17
CA ASN A 183 -16.07 -18.20 2.87
C ASN A 183 -14.99 -18.49 3.92
N ILE A 184 -15.37 -19.25 4.96
CA ILE A 184 -14.44 -20.14 5.65
C ILE A 184 -14.30 -21.39 4.77
N ARG A 185 -13.59 -21.26 3.65
CA ARG A 185 -13.04 -22.40 2.92
C ARG A 185 -11.56 -22.51 3.22
N GLU A 186 -11.10 -23.75 3.20
CA GLU A 186 -9.70 -24.12 3.32
C GLU A 186 -8.97 -23.56 2.08
N ASP A 187 -8.35 -22.39 2.27
CA ASP A 187 -8.02 -21.47 1.18
C ASP A 187 -6.66 -21.79 0.54
N ASN A 188 -6.69 -22.40 -0.63
CA ASN A 188 -5.58 -22.38 -1.58
C ASN A 188 -5.61 -21.04 -2.34
N GLY A 189 -5.26 -19.94 -1.66
CA GLY A 189 -5.16 -18.60 -2.26
C GLY A 189 -3.93 -18.43 -3.19
N LYS A 190 -3.60 -17.24 -3.71
CA LYS A 190 -3.63 -15.89 -3.10
C LYS A 190 -3.63 -14.76 -4.16
N ASP A 191 -3.98 -13.53 -3.72
CA ASP A 191 -3.86 -12.21 -4.41
C ASP A 191 -2.55 -11.47 -3.95
N VAL A 192 -2.30 -10.13 -4.16
CA VAL A 192 -1.85 -9.08 -3.13
C VAL A 192 -1.00 -7.78 -3.46
N ASP A 193 -1.23 -6.63 -2.74
CA ASP A 193 -0.63 -5.24 -2.77
C ASP A 193 0.11 -4.66 -1.50
N SER A 194 0.91 -3.55 -1.63
CA SER A 194 0.96 -2.33 -0.71
C SER A 194 1.83 -1.07 -1.12
N GLU A 195 1.83 0.04 -0.32
CA GLU A 195 2.19 1.49 -0.63
C GLU A 195 3.39 2.18 0.11
N MET A 196 3.65 3.47 -0.22
CA MET A 196 4.71 4.41 0.24
C MET A 196 4.24 5.84 0.68
N THR A 197 5.09 6.58 1.42
CA THR A 197 5.09 8.06 1.77
C THR A 197 6.45 8.41 2.42
N ASP A 198 7.01 9.63 2.47
CA ASP A 198 6.70 10.99 1.93
C ASP A 198 8.02 11.81 1.89
N ALA A 199 8.04 13.08 1.42
CA ALA A 199 9.20 13.98 1.63
C ALA A 199 8.95 15.52 1.63
N SER A 200 9.62 16.19 2.58
CA SER A 200 10.13 17.56 2.46
C SER A 200 11.60 17.57 2.89
N GLU A 201 12.44 18.38 2.25
CA GLU A 201 13.90 18.25 2.36
C GLU A 201 14.46 18.61 3.76
N ASN A 202 15.01 17.60 4.43
CA ASN A 202 16.10 17.74 5.39
C ASN A 202 16.85 16.39 5.41
N TYR A 203 18.11 16.39 4.97
CA TYR A 203 18.99 15.21 4.86
C TYR A 203 18.27 13.93 4.41
N PHE A 204 18.10 13.78 3.08
CA PHE A 204 17.57 12.57 2.44
C PHE A 204 18.52 11.37 2.66
N GLU A 205 18.49 10.77 3.85
CA GLU A 205 18.92 9.40 4.04
C GLU A 205 17.88 8.51 3.35
N THR A 206 18.28 7.80 2.28
CA THR A 206 17.41 7.04 1.40
C THR A 206 16.51 6.09 2.20
N MET A 207 15.24 6.47 2.38
CA MET A 207 14.21 5.63 3.00
C MET A 207 13.79 4.52 2.03
N VAL A 208 14.61 3.47 1.95
CA VAL A 208 14.17 2.18 1.42
C VAL A 208 12.99 1.73 2.28
N THR A 209 11.82 1.66 1.65
CA THR A 209 10.59 1.14 2.25
C THR A 209 10.11 -0.01 1.37
N PHE A 210 10.00 -1.19 1.98
CA PHE A 210 9.68 -2.43 1.29
C PHE A 210 8.18 -2.49 0.98
N SER A 211 7.84 -2.74 -0.29
CA SER A 211 6.49 -3.10 -0.72
C SER A 211 6.55 -4.37 -1.57
N GLU A 212 6.18 -5.49 -0.97
CA GLU A 212 6.06 -6.77 -1.68
C GLU A 212 4.67 -6.99 -2.24
N GLU A 213 4.66 -7.91 -3.18
CA GLU A 213 3.71 -8.14 -4.26
C GLU A 213 3.20 -9.57 -4.12
N ALA A 214 2.27 -9.99 -4.97
CA ALA A 214 1.86 -11.38 -5.02
C ALA A 214 1.11 -11.73 -6.31
N GLU A 215 0.92 -13.03 -6.43
CA GLU A 215 0.75 -13.78 -7.67
C GLU A 215 -0.66 -13.65 -8.28
N CYS A 216 -0.78 -14.11 -9.53
CA CYS A 216 -2.04 -14.25 -10.24
C CYS A 216 -2.20 -15.72 -10.63
N ASP A 217 -3.39 -16.27 -10.38
CA ASP A 217 -3.64 -17.69 -10.58
C ASP A 217 -3.86 -18.06 -12.07
N ASN A 218 -3.71 -19.35 -12.38
CA ASN A 218 -3.49 -19.85 -13.74
C ASN A 218 -4.70 -19.68 -14.69
N LEU A 219 -4.73 -18.59 -15.48
CA LEU A 219 -5.58 -18.48 -16.67
C LEU A 219 -4.85 -18.87 -17.96
N LYS A 220 -5.33 -19.94 -18.60
CA LYS A 220 -4.77 -20.52 -19.81
C LYS A 220 -4.96 -19.61 -21.03
N ASN A 221 -3.87 -19.38 -21.77
CA ASN A 221 -3.80 -19.06 -23.20
C ASN A 221 -4.94 -18.22 -23.80
N VAL A 222 -4.77 -16.90 -23.80
CA VAL A 222 -5.27 -16.05 -24.90
C VAL A 222 -4.06 -15.45 -25.61
N TYR A 223 -3.56 -16.17 -26.62
CA TYR A 223 -2.52 -15.66 -27.50
C TYR A 223 -3.11 -14.57 -28.41
N ALA A 224 -2.89 -13.31 -28.06
CA ALA A 224 -2.78 -12.28 -29.09
C ALA A 224 -1.54 -12.63 -29.95
N SER A 225 -1.69 -12.66 -31.27
CA SER A 225 -0.63 -13.00 -32.21
C SER A 225 0.61 -12.10 -31.99
N PRO A 226 1.84 -12.65 -31.85
CA PRO A 226 3.01 -11.82 -31.66
C PRO A 226 3.21 -10.89 -32.86
N SER A 227 3.35 -9.60 -32.60
CA SER A 227 3.81 -8.67 -33.62
C SER A 227 5.22 -9.08 -34.07
N VAL A 228 5.42 -9.23 -35.38
CA VAL A 228 6.68 -9.69 -35.94
C VAL A 228 7.78 -8.68 -35.61
N TYR A 229 8.74 -9.07 -34.78
CA TYR A 229 9.91 -8.24 -34.47
C TYR A 229 10.81 -8.10 -35.71
N GLU A 230 10.74 -6.93 -36.33
CA GLU A 230 11.68 -6.48 -37.37
C GLU A 230 12.99 -5.96 -36.73
N PRO A 231 14.17 -6.37 -37.24
CA PRO A 231 15.45 -5.85 -36.77
C PRO A 231 15.56 -4.34 -37.04
N LYS A 232 15.48 -3.52 -35.98
CA LYS A 232 15.67 -2.07 -36.09
C LYS A 232 17.14 -1.75 -36.38
N LYS A 233 17.41 -1.04 -37.47
CA LYS A 233 18.75 -0.53 -37.78
C LYS A 233 19.16 0.53 -36.76
N ALA A 234 20.37 0.41 -36.23
CA ALA A 234 20.94 1.38 -35.30
C ALA A 234 21.06 2.78 -35.93
N ARG A 235 20.73 3.82 -35.16
CA ARG A 235 20.95 5.23 -35.55
C ARG A 235 22.40 5.66 -35.27
N SER A 236 22.89 6.67 -35.96
CA SER A 236 24.27 7.13 -35.83
C SER A 236 24.62 7.55 -34.39
N TYR A 237 23.72 8.26 -33.71
CA TYR A 237 23.92 8.62 -32.30
C TYR A 237 23.88 7.41 -31.34
N GLN A 238 23.23 6.30 -31.70
CA GLN A 238 23.19 5.10 -30.87
C GLN A 238 24.50 4.32 -30.96
N ILE A 239 25.12 4.29 -32.15
CA ILE A 239 26.48 3.78 -32.36
C ILE A 239 27.49 4.65 -31.59
N GLU A 240 27.38 5.97 -31.69
CA GLU A 240 28.21 6.92 -30.91
C GLU A 240 28.13 6.66 -29.40
N LEU A 241 26.92 6.47 -28.86
CA LEU A 241 26.73 6.18 -27.44
C LEU A 241 27.32 4.83 -27.02
N ALA A 242 27.24 3.81 -27.88
CA ALA A 242 27.72 2.45 -27.62
C ALA A 242 29.25 2.32 -27.70
N GLN A 243 29.94 3.12 -28.52
CA GLN A 243 31.34 2.90 -28.88
C GLN A 243 32.29 2.74 -27.67
N PRO A 244 32.26 3.59 -26.62
CA PRO A 244 33.22 3.44 -25.52
C PRO A 244 33.00 2.15 -24.70
N ALA A 245 31.77 1.65 -24.67
CA ALA A 245 31.44 0.37 -24.05
C ALA A 245 31.86 -0.82 -24.93
N ILE A 246 31.72 -0.70 -26.25
CA ILE A 246 32.24 -1.64 -27.25
C ILE A 246 33.78 -1.74 -27.15
N ASP A 247 34.47 -0.63 -26.88
CA ASP A 247 35.91 -0.58 -26.61
C ASP A 247 36.33 -1.22 -25.27
N GLY A 248 35.39 -1.84 -24.53
CA GLY A 248 35.64 -2.53 -23.25
C GLY A 248 35.74 -1.62 -22.03
N LYS A 249 35.43 -0.32 -22.13
CA LYS A 249 35.54 0.62 -21.00
C LYS A 249 34.30 0.58 -20.11
N ASN A 250 34.48 0.74 -18.80
CA ASN A 250 33.38 1.00 -17.88
C ASN A 250 32.77 2.37 -18.21
N THR A 251 31.51 2.39 -18.65
CA THR A 251 30.93 3.53 -19.37
C THR A 251 29.62 3.99 -18.77
N LEU A 252 29.52 5.29 -18.48
CA LEU A 252 28.28 5.96 -18.07
C LEU A 252 27.61 6.60 -19.29
N ILE A 253 26.55 5.98 -19.80
CA ILE A 253 25.77 6.43 -20.94
C ILE A 253 24.67 7.37 -20.46
N CYS A 254 24.87 8.67 -20.65
CA CYS A 254 23.90 9.71 -20.29
C CYS A 254 23.22 10.25 -21.57
N ALA A 255 21.98 9.83 -21.80
CA ALA A 255 21.20 10.21 -22.99
C ALA A 255 19.71 10.39 -22.65
N PRO A 256 18.99 11.36 -23.25
CA PRO A 256 17.60 11.66 -22.91
C PRO A 256 16.66 10.45 -22.93
N THR A 257 15.61 10.47 -22.11
CA THR A 257 14.52 9.48 -22.20
C THR A 257 13.91 9.50 -23.60
N GLY A 258 13.65 8.33 -24.19
CA GLY A 258 13.22 8.19 -25.59
C GLY A 258 14.33 7.95 -26.62
N SER A 259 15.60 8.27 -26.33
CA SER A 259 16.75 8.01 -27.24
C SER A 259 17.01 6.52 -27.55
N GLY A 260 16.35 5.60 -26.86
CA GLY A 260 16.54 4.16 -27.05
C GLY A 260 17.75 3.59 -26.31
N LYS A 261 18.03 4.04 -25.07
CA LYS A 261 19.09 3.49 -24.21
C LYS A 261 19.06 1.95 -24.10
N THR A 262 17.87 1.34 -24.01
CA THR A 262 17.72 -0.13 -24.08
C THR A 262 18.32 -0.72 -25.36
N PHE A 263 18.10 -0.10 -26.53
CA PHE A 263 18.65 -0.59 -27.79
C PHE A 263 20.18 -0.45 -27.86
N VAL A 264 20.73 0.64 -27.30
CA VAL A 264 22.17 0.80 -27.09
C VAL A 264 22.72 -0.33 -26.20
N ALA A 265 22.01 -0.69 -25.13
CA ALA A 265 22.38 -1.82 -24.27
C ALA A 265 22.34 -3.17 -25.01
N LEU A 266 21.34 -3.43 -25.86
CA LEU A 266 21.30 -4.63 -26.71
C LEU A 266 22.53 -4.71 -27.63
N MET A 267 22.92 -3.61 -28.29
CA MET A 267 24.10 -3.54 -29.15
C MET A 267 25.40 -3.86 -28.37
N ILE A 268 25.54 -3.32 -27.16
CA ILE A 268 26.70 -3.58 -26.29
C ILE A 268 26.73 -5.05 -25.88
N CYS A 269 25.59 -5.62 -25.47
CA CYS A 269 25.48 -7.03 -25.12
C CYS A 269 25.82 -7.95 -26.31
N GLU A 270 25.28 -7.67 -27.50
CA GLU A 270 25.56 -8.46 -28.70
C GLU A 270 27.06 -8.45 -29.05
N HIS A 271 27.68 -7.26 -29.04
CA HIS A 271 29.13 -7.14 -29.26
C HIS A 271 29.94 -7.90 -28.19
N HIS A 272 29.58 -7.77 -26.92
CA HIS A 272 30.26 -8.41 -25.80
C HIS A 272 30.18 -9.95 -25.85
N LEU A 273 29.03 -10.50 -26.23
CA LEU A 273 28.85 -11.95 -26.42
C LEU A 273 29.71 -12.48 -27.59
N GLN A 274 29.81 -11.71 -28.68
CA GLN A 274 30.52 -12.11 -29.91
C GLN A 274 32.05 -12.03 -29.79
N ASN A 275 32.58 -11.13 -28.94
CA ASN A 275 34.01 -10.81 -28.90
C ASN A 275 34.74 -11.33 -27.64
N ILE A 276 34.14 -12.25 -26.88
CA ILE A 276 34.78 -12.78 -25.67
C ILE A 276 35.95 -13.75 -26.01
N PRO A 277 37.07 -13.73 -25.26
CA PRO A 277 38.20 -14.62 -25.52
C PRO A 277 37.85 -16.11 -25.47
N SER A 278 38.44 -16.87 -26.39
CA SER A 278 38.24 -18.32 -26.53
C SER A 278 38.50 -19.05 -25.21
N GLY A 279 37.49 -19.76 -24.70
CA GLY A 279 37.56 -20.53 -23.46
C GLY A 279 36.83 -19.91 -22.26
N ARG A 280 36.45 -18.62 -22.30
CA ARG A 280 35.53 -18.02 -21.31
C ARG A 280 34.12 -17.95 -21.90
N LYS A 281 33.11 -18.39 -21.14
CA LYS A 281 31.71 -18.11 -21.49
C LYS A 281 31.35 -16.69 -21.05
N ALA A 282 30.70 -15.94 -21.93
CA ALA A 282 30.14 -14.65 -21.57
C ALA A 282 28.93 -14.83 -20.64
N LYS A 283 28.80 -13.94 -19.68
CA LYS A 283 27.62 -13.89 -18.80
C LYS A 283 27.29 -12.45 -18.47
N ILE A 284 26.06 -12.06 -18.76
CA ILE A 284 25.58 -10.68 -18.71
C ILE A 284 24.45 -10.60 -17.69
N VAL A 285 24.46 -9.55 -16.88
CA VAL A 285 23.33 -9.24 -16.00
C VAL A 285 22.83 -7.82 -16.20
N PHE A 286 21.52 -7.69 -16.42
CA PHE A 286 20.82 -6.40 -16.57
C PHE A 286 20.01 -6.13 -15.31
N LEU A 287 20.33 -5.04 -14.61
CA LEU A 287 19.72 -4.67 -13.35
C LEU A 287 18.63 -3.62 -13.57
N ALA A 288 17.38 -3.97 -13.26
CA ALA A 288 16.24 -3.06 -13.33
C ALA A 288 15.67 -2.76 -11.93
N THR A 289 15.41 -1.48 -11.62
CA THR A 289 14.98 -1.05 -10.28
C THR A 289 13.53 -1.39 -9.95
N LYS A 290 12.62 -1.32 -10.93
CA LYS A 290 11.17 -1.54 -10.76
C LYS A 290 10.72 -2.80 -11.51
N VAL A 291 9.77 -3.54 -10.96
CA VAL A 291 9.31 -4.82 -11.55
C VAL A 291 8.69 -4.67 -12.96
N PRO A 292 7.82 -3.69 -13.27
CA PRO A 292 7.35 -3.47 -14.64
C PRO A 292 8.48 -3.22 -15.66
N VAL A 293 9.58 -2.60 -15.21
CA VAL A 293 10.78 -2.37 -16.03
C VAL A 293 11.51 -3.69 -16.23
N TYR A 294 11.75 -4.45 -15.15
CA TYR A 294 12.36 -5.79 -15.23
C TYR A 294 11.61 -6.70 -16.23
N GLU A 295 10.28 -6.74 -16.19
CA GLU A 295 9.48 -7.58 -17.10
C GLU A 295 9.57 -7.11 -18.54
N GLN A 296 9.50 -5.78 -18.77
CA GLN A 296 9.67 -5.21 -20.10
C GLN A 296 11.05 -5.54 -20.67
N GLN A 297 12.12 -5.32 -19.91
CA GLN A 297 13.48 -5.58 -20.37
C GLN A 297 13.71 -7.08 -20.56
N LYS A 298 13.20 -7.95 -19.66
CA LYS A 298 13.22 -9.42 -19.84
C LYS A 298 12.62 -9.83 -21.19
N ASN A 299 11.45 -9.30 -21.53
CA ASN A 299 10.79 -9.62 -22.80
C ASN A 299 11.55 -9.08 -24.02
N ILE A 300 12.10 -7.86 -23.95
CA ILE A 300 12.90 -7.26 -25.04
C ILE A 300 14.19 -8.06 -25.28
N PHE A 301 14.96 -8.35 -24.23
CA PHE A 301 16.20 -9.12 -24.32
C PHE A 301 15.92 -10.53 -24.83
N ARG A 302 14.87 -11.19 -24.33
CA ARG A 302 14.45 -12.52 -24.77
C ARG A 302 14.14 -12.55 -26.27
N GLN A 303 13.27 -11.67 -26.74
CA GLN A 303 12.90 -11.58 -28.17
C GLN A 303 14.09 -11.30 -29.10
N HIS A 304 15.06 -10.53 -28.61
CA HIS A 304 16.25 -10.17 -29.38
C HIS A 304 17.27 -11.32 -29.44
N PHE A 305 17.61 -11.93 -28.31
CA PHE A 305 18.72 -12.89 -28.19
C PHE A 305 18.35 -14.36 -28.38
N GLU A 306 17.10 -14.79 -28.20
CA GLU A 306 16.68 -16.18 -28.46
C GLU A 306 16.93 -16.60 -29.92
N ARG A 307 16.80 -15.65 -30.87
CA ARG A 307 17.10 -15.88 -32.30
C ARG A 307 18.58 -16.14 -32.57
N SER A 308 19.45 -15.64 -31.70
CA SER A 308 20.91 -15.80 -31.78
C SER A 308 21.43 -16.99 -30.96
N GLY A 309 20.52 -17.78 -30.35
CA GLY A 309 20.85 -19.01 -29.62
C GLY A 309 21.31 -18.83 -28.18
N TYR A 310 21.26 -17.61 -27.62
CA TYR A 310 21.63 -17.35 -26.22
C TYR A 310 20.43 -17.58 -25.28
N SER A 311 20.70 -18.14 -24.11
CA SER A 311 19.67 -18.36 -23.10
C SER A 311 19.44 -17.10 -22.25
N VAL A 312 18.20 -16.60 -22.28
CA VAL A 312 17.76 -15.41 -21.53
C VAL A 312 16.77 -15.82 -20.45
N GLN A 313 17.11 -15.54 -19.19
CA GLN A 313 16.19 -15.68 -18.07
C GLN A 313 16.04 -14.38 -17.29
N GLY A 314 15.08 -14.37 -16.38
CA GLY A 314 14.96 -13.25 -15.46
C GLY A 314 14.32 -13.62 -14.13
N ILE A 315 14.78 -12.94 -13.09
CA ILE A 315 14.44 -13.18 -11.69
C ILE A 315 13.92 -11.88 -11.07
N CYS A 316 12.71 -11.90 -10.50
CA CYS A 316 12.16 -10.86 -9.62
C CYS A 316 11.75 -11.45 -8.26
N GLY A 317 11.32 -10.58 -7.34
CA GLY A 317 10.99 -10.96 -5.96
C GLY A 317 9.90 -12.04 -5.86
N GLU A 318 8.93 -12.03 -6.79
CA GLU A 318 7.88 -13.04 -6.89
C GLU A 318 8.47 -14.41 -7.27
N THR A 319 9.31 -14.47 -8.31
CA THR A 319 9.88 -15.74 -8.79
C THR A 319 10.88 -16.38 -7.82
N VAL A 320 11.58 -15.58 -6.99
CA VAL A 320 12.79 -16.03 -6.27
C VAL A 320 12.53 -17.11 -5.22
N ALA A 321 11.31 -17.19 -4.68
CA ALA A 321 10.98 -18.13 -3.60
C ALA A 321 11.00 -19.61 -4.04
N ASN A 322 10.85 -19.87 -5.33
CA ASN A 322 10.62 -21.22 -5.88
C ASN A 322 11.79 -21.72 -6.77
N ILE A 323 12.92 -21.01 -6.81
CA ILE A 323 14.02 -21.26 -7.76
C ILE A 323 15.41 -21.12 -7.13
N SER A 324 16.37 -21.93 -7.58
CA SER A 324 17.79 -21.72 -7.28
C SER A 324 18.33 -20.55 -8.11
N VAL A 325 18.64 -19.44 -7.44
CA VAL A 325 19.28 -18.26 -8.07
C VAL A 325 20.64 -18.63 -8.65
N GLU A 326 21.40 -19.49 -7.96
CA GLU A 326 22.70 -19.97 -8.44
C GLU A 326 22.57 -20.72 -9.78
N ASN A 327 21.68 -21.71 -9.86
CA ASN A 327 21.50 -22.51 -11.07
C ASN A 327 21.05 -21.62 -12.25
N ILE A 328 20.08 -20.72 -12.04
CA ILE A 328 19.62 -19.82 -13.12
C ILE A 328 20.76 -18.90 -13.59
N ILE A 329 21.60 -18.41 -12.68
CA ILE A 329 22.77 -17.61 -13.08
C ILE A 329 23.78 -18.49 -13.83
N GLN A 330 24.06 -19.71 -13.39
CA GLN A 330 25.01 -20.61 -14.07
C GLN A 330 24.55 -21.02 -15.47
N ASP A 331 23.28 -21.45 -15.60
CA ASP A 331 22.71 -22.08 -16.80
C ASP A 331 22.37 -21.09 -17.94
N ASN A 332 22.38 -19.77 -17.68
CA ASN A 332 21.96 -18.75 -18.65
C ASN A 332 23.07 -17.77 -19.03
N ASP A 333 23.03 -17.26 -20.26
CA ASP A 333 24.01 -16.29 -20.77
C ASP A 333 23.63 -14.86 -20.37
N ILE A 334 22.32 -14.56 -20.36
CA ILE A 334 21.78 -13.25 -19.99
C ILE A 334 20.73 -13.41 -18.88
N ILE A 335 20.90 -12.65 -17.80
CA ILE A 335 19.96 -12.60 -16.67
C ILE A 335 19.46 -11.17 -16.50
N VAL A 336 18.15 -10.95 -16.60
CA VAL A 336 17.51 -9.69 -16.19
C VAL A 336 17.05 -9.85 -14.74
N ILE A 337 17.38 -8.92 -13.82
CA ILE A 337 17.14 -9.13 -12.39
C ILE A 337 16.88 -7.83 -11.62
N THR A 338 16.10 -7.91 -10.55
CA THR A 338 15.98 -6.82 -9.57
C THR A 338 17.16 -6.85 -8.59
N PRO A 339 17.83 -5.70 -8.33
CA PRO A 339 19.17 -5.71 -7.71
C PRO A 339 19.20 -6.25 -6.28
N GLN A 340 18.10 -6.13 -5.53
CA GLN A 340 18.01 -6.66 -4.16
C GLN A 340 18.25 -8.18 -4.11
N ILE A 341 17.93 -8.92 -5.17
CA ILE A 341 18.11 -10.38 -5.20
C ILE A 341 19.59 -10.74 -5.23
N LEU A 342 20.40 -10.01 -6.00
CA LEU A 342 21.86 -10.19 -5.97
C LEU A 342 22.44 -9.78 -4.62
N VAL A 343 21.94 -8.70 -4.00
CA VAL A 343 22.36 -8.28 -2.65
C VAL A 343 22.10 -9.40 -1.63
N ASN A 344 20.88 -9.92 -1.59
CA ASN A 344 20.47 -11.02 -0.69
C ASN A 344 21.25 -12.31 -0.98
N SER A 345 21.50 -12.64 -2.25
CA SER A 345 22.23 -13.86 -2.65
C SER A 345 23.70 -13.82 -2.22
N MET A 346 24.33 -12.65 -2.30
CA MET A 346 25.70 -12.42 -1.80
C MET A 346 25.75 -12.43 -0.27
N GLU A 347 24.72 -11.93 0.42
CA GLU A 347 24.64 -11.93 1.89
C GLU A 347 24.42 -13.32 2.48
N LYS A 348 23.58 -14.13 1.81
CA LYS A 348 23.35 -15.53 2.17
C LYS A 348 24.45 -16.49 1.70
N GLY A 349 25.50 -15.98 1.03
CA GLY A 349 26.61 -16.79 0.52
C GLY A 349 26.28 -17.69 -0.68
N VAL A 350 25.10 -17.51 -1.30
CA VAL A 350 24.66 -18.23 -2.52
C VAL A 350 25.48 -17.81 -3.73
N LEU A 351 25.95 -16.55 -3.76
CA LEU A 351 26.96 -16.06 -4.70
C LEU A 351 28.17 -15.58 -3.91
N SER A 352 29.35 -16.07 -4.26
CA SER A 352 30.61 -15.76 -3.56
C SER A 352 31.37 -14.56 -4.13
N SER A 353 31.11 -14.17 -5.38
CA SER A 353 31.81 -13.09 -6.08
C SER A 353 31.00 -12.60 -7.29
N LEU A 354 31.14 -11.32 -7.64
CA LEU A 354 30.58 -10.75 -8.87
C LEU A 354 31.34 -11.18 -10.15
N SER A 355 32.50 -11.81 -10.03
CA SER A 355 33.34 -12.28 -11.14
C SER A 355 32.72 -13.42 -11.96
N ILE A 356 31.59 -14.00 -11.51
CA ILE A 356 30.75 -14.89 -12.31
C ILE A 356 30.16 -14.18 -13.54
N PHE A 357 29.97 -12.86 -13.45
CA PHE A 357 29.55 -12.02 -14.56
C PHE A 357 30.76 -11.50 -15.34
N THR A 358 30.51 -11.15 -16.60
CA THR A 358 31.48 -10.51 -17.50
C THR A 358 31.08 -9.07 -17.86
N LEU A 359 29.79 -8.76 -17.72
CA LEU A 359 29.19 -7.45 -17.96
C LEU A 359 27.99 -7.26 -17.03
N ILE A 360 27.94 -6.12 -16.33
CA ILE A 360 26.81 -5.68 -15.50
C ILE A 360 26.27 -4.37 -16.09
N ILE A 361 24.98 -4.34 -16.41
CA ILE A 361 24.28 -3.15 -16.89
C ILE A 361 23.34 -2.64 -15.79
N PHE A 362 23.52 -1.40 -15.38
CA PHE A 362 22.67 -0.68 -14.41
C PHE A 362 21.70 0.23 -15.16
N ASP A 363 20.40 -0.08 -15.15
CA ASP A 363 19.38 0.84 -15.65
C ASP A 363 19.06 1.93 -14.61
N GLU A 364 18.79 3.16 -15.05
CA GLU A 364 18.67 4.35 -14.20
C GLU A 364 19.79 4.43 -13.11
N CYS A 365 21.04 4.28 -13.57
CA CYS A 365 22.23 4.07 -12.73
C CYS A 365 22.56 5.21 -11.76
N HIS A 366 21.96 6.39 -11.92
CA HIS A 366 22.06 7.52 -10.99
C HIS A 366 21.57 7.16 -9.57
N ASN A 367 20.79 6.09 -9.43
CA ASN A 367 20.39 5.50 -8.15
C ASN A 367 21.57 4.86 -7.37
N THR A 368 22.78 4.79 -7.91
CA THR A 368 23.95 4.19 -7.23
C THR A 368 24.54 5.14 -6.18
N THR A 369 23.78 5.40 -5.12
CA THR A 369 24.18 6.26 -3.99
C THR A 369 23.61 5.74 -2.67
N GLY A 370 24.23 6.12 -1.54
CA GLY A 370 23.74 5.80 -0.20
C GLY A 370 23.53 4.29 0.03
N ASN A 371 22.38 3.93 0.57
CA ASN A 371 22.00 2.53 0.85
C ASN A 371 21.20 1.87 -0.28
N HIS A 372 21.18 2.42 -1.50
CA HIS A 372 20.48 1.80 -2.62
C HIS A 372 21.15 0.47 -3.00
N PRO A 373 20.41 -0.60 -3.39
CA PRO A 373 20.99 -1.91 -3.70
C PRO A 373 22.12 -1.89 -4.73
N TYR A 374 22.07 -0.99 -5.72
CA TYR A 374 23.20 -0.79 -6.65
C TYR A 374 24.50 -0.41 -5.95
N ASN A 375 24.46 0.48 -4.96
CA ASN A 375 25.65 0.91 -4.24
C ASN A 375 26.17 -0.19 -3.29
N VAL A 376 25.28 -1.05 -2.78
CA VAL A 376 25.66 -2.25 -1.99
C VAL A 376 26.38 -3.27 -2.88
N LEU A 377 25.90 -3.52 -4.10
CA LEU A 377 26.58 -4.38 -5.07
C LEU A 377 27.93 -3.80 -5.49
N MET A 378 27.97 -2.50 -5.84
CA MET A 378 29.22 -1.85 -6.23
C MET A 378 30.23 -1.74 -5.07
N THR A 379 29.77 -1.64 -3.83
CA THR A 379 30.63 -1.75 -2.64
C THR A 379 31.38 -3.08 -2.62
N ARG A 380 30.71 -4.20 -2.93
CA ARG A 380 31.36 -5.53 -3.02
C ARG A 380 32.31 -5.62 -4.23
N TYR A 381 31.89 -5.14 -5.39
CA TYR A 381 32.76 -5.05 -6.59
C TYR A 381 34.05 -4.27 -6.29
N LEU A 382 33.95 -3.12 -5.61
CA LEU A 382 35.11 -2.30 -5.25
C LEU A 382 35.97 -2.96 -4.18
N ASP A 383 35.38 -3.72 -3.25
CA ASP A 383 36.16 -4.52 -2.31
C ASP A 383 36.95 -5.62 -3.02
N GLU A 384 36.32 -6.40 -3.91
CA GLU A 384 37.02 -7.38 -4.75
C GLU A 384 38.15 -6.75 -5.58
N LYS A 385 37.93 -5.54 -6.13
CA LYS A 385 38.91 -4.74 -6.91
C LYS A 385 40.16 -4.35 -6.11
N PHE A 386 40.01 -4.09 -4.82
CA PHE A 386 41.11 -3.60 -3.97
C PHE A 386 41.77 -4.72 -3.15
N ASP A 387 41.01 -5.76 -2.82
CA ASP A 387 41.49 -6.83 -1.94
C ASP A 387 42.18 -7.97 -2.75
N SER A 388 41.96 -8.05 -4.07
CA SER A 388 42.62 -9.05 -4.93
C SER A 388 42.95 -8.52 -6.34
N SER A 389 44.19 -8.72 -6.79
CA SER A 389 44.61 -8.42 -8.18
C SER A 389 44.37 -9.58 -9.16
N ALA A 390 43.83 -10.71 -8.69
CA ALA A 390 43.67 -11.94 -9.44
C ALA A 390 42.26 -12.13 -10.05
N ASN A 391 41.25 -11.40 -9.58
CA ASN A 391 39.86 -11.58 -10.00
C ASN A 391 39.54 -10.76 -11.27
N GLN A 392 39.06 -11.43 -12.31
CA GLN A 392 38.56 -10.77 -13.54
C GLN A 392 37.14 -10.24 -13.33
N LEU A 393 37.06 -9.02 -12.79
CA LEU A 393 35.83 -8.28 -12.59
C LEU A 393 35.04 -8.05 -13.91
N PRO A 394 33.70 -7.94 -13.83
CA PRO A 394 32.86 -7.61 -14.98
C PRO A 394 33.03 -6.16 -15.43
N GLN A 395 32.84 -5.91 -16.72
CA GLN A 395 32.65 -4.55 -17.23
C GLN A 395 31.36 -3.94 -16.67
N ILE A 396 31.39 -2.65 -16.34
CA ILE A 396 30.25 -1.92 -15.76
C ILE A 396 29.71 -0.87 -16.74
N ILE A 397 28.42 -0.97 -17.06
CA ILE A 397 27.71 0.01 -17.90
C ILE A 397 26.57 0.63 -17.10
N GLY A 398 26.57 1.96 -16.98
CA GLY A 398 25.47 2.73 -16.39
C GLY A 398 24.62 3.40 -17.45
N LEU A 399 23.30 3.23 -17.41
CA LEU A 399 22.35 3.92 -18.28
C LEU A 399 21.58 4.98 -17.46
N THR A 400 21.52 6.23 -17.93
CA THR A 400 20.68 7.25 -17.28
C THR A 400 20.18 8.31 -18.25
N ALA A 401 19.07 8.98 -17.92
CA ALA A 401 18.64 10.22 -18.57
C ALA A 401 19.34 11.47 -18.02
N SER A 402 19.80 11.42 -16.78
CA SER A 402 20.47 12.52 -16.07
C SER A 402 21.37 11.95 -14.98
N THR A 403 22.58 12.50 -14.82
CA THR A 403 23.46 12.14 -13.69
C THR A 403 23.03 12.81 -12.38
N GLY A 404 22.17 13.83 -12.45
CA GLY A 404 21.93 14.75 -11.36
C GLY A 404 23.14 15.64 -11.04
N VAL A 405 22.93 16.57 -10.10
CA VAL A 405 23.95 17.45 -9.52
C VAL A 405 23.82 17.57 -7.98
N GLY A 406 22.91 16.79 -7.38
CA GLY A 406 22.54 16.89 -5.97
C GLY A 406 22.24 18.33 -5.51
N ASN A 407 22.99 18.76 -4.49
CA ASN A 407 22.89 20.08 -3.86
C ASN A 407 23.90 21.10 -4.40
N ALA A 408 24.58 20.80 -5.51
CA ALA A 408 25.56 21.71 -6.11
C ALA A 408 24.95 23.08 -6.43
N ARG A 409 25.75 24.13 -6.20
CA ARG A 409 25.48 25.53 -6.51
C ARG A 409 26.44 26.11 -7.55
N SER A 410 27.44 25.34 -7.97
CA SER A 410 28.44 25.72 -8.97
C SER A 410 28.82 24.54 -9.86
N THR A 411 29.27 24.81 -11.09
CA THR A 411 29.70 23.77 -12.04
C THR A 411 30.83 22.90 -11.49
N ASN A 412 31.69 23.43 -10.62
CA ASN A 412 32.74 22.64 -9.97
C ASN A 412 32.17 21.66 -8.93
N GLU A 413 31.16 22.06 -8.14
CA GLU A 413 30.44 21.14 -7.25
C GLU A 413 29.67 20.07 -8.03
N ALA A 414 29.11 20.42 -9.20
CA ALA A 414 28.47 19.46 -10.09
C ALA A 414 29.48 18.45 -10.67
N VAL A 415 30.67 18.90 -11.07
CA VAL A 415 31.79 18.03 -11.47
C VAL A 415 32.17 17.07 -10.33
N GLU A 416 32.29 17.54 -9.10
CA GLU A 416 32.59 16.70 -7.94
C GLU A 416 31.47 15.67 -7.68
N HIS A 417 30.19 16.07 -7.77
CA HIS A 417 29.04 15.17 -7.64
C HIS A 417 29.05 14.06 -8.70
N ILE A 418 29.29 14.40 -9.96
CA ILE A 418 29.34 13.43 -11.07
C ILE A 418 30.57 12.52 -10.92
N CYS A 419 31.73 13.04 -10.47
CA CYS A 419 32.89 12.21 -10.13
C CYS A 419 32.58 11.20 -9.02
N VAL A 420 31.80 11.59 -8.00
CA VAL A 420 31.38 10.69 -6.92
C VAL A 420 30.50 9.57 -7.46
N LEU A 421 29.48 9.87 -8.28
CA LEU A 421 28.66 8.84 -8.94
C LEU A 421 29.50 7.90 -9.82
N CYS A 422 30.40 8.46 -10.62
CA CYS A 422 31.35 7.70 -11.44
C CYS A 422 32.26 6.81 -10.59
N SER A 423 32.63 7.25 -9.39
CA SER A 423 33.48 6.49 -8.47
C SER A 423 32.77 5.29 -7.85
N TYR A 424 31.48 5.41 -7.54
CA TYR A 424 30.67 4.28 -7.07
C TYR A 424 30.49 3.23 -8.18
N LEU A 425 30.26 3.65 -9.43
CA LEU A 425 30.07 2.74 -10.58
C LEU A 425 31.37 2.29 -11.27
N ASP A 426 32.54 2.66 -10.74
CA ASP A 426 33.86 2.41 -11.34
C ASP A 426 34.00 2.82 -12.82
N ILE A 427 33.41 3.96 -13.17
CA ILE A 427 33.33 4.48 -14.54
C ILE A 427 34.70 5.03 -14.97
N GLN A 428 35.09 4.68 -16.20
CA GLN A 428 36.28 5.18 -16.89
C GLN A 428 35.95 6.29 -17.90
N THR A 429 34.72 6.33 -18.44
CA THR A 429 34.32 7.35 -19.42
C THR A 429 32.81 7.64 -19.39
N ILE A 430 32.43 8.88 -19.70
CA ILE A 430 31.04 9.33 -19.79
C ILE A 430 30.68 9.49 -21.27
N SER A 431 29.71 8.72 -21.74
CA SER A 431 29.25 8.70 -23.13
C SER A 431 27.97 9.56 -23.28
N THR A 432 28.03 10.53 -24.18
CA THR A 432 26.90 11.42 -24.55
C THR A 432 26.95 11.69 -26.05
N VAL A 433 25.83 12.14 -26.64
CA VAL A 433 25.78 12.50 -28.07
C VAL A 433 26.46 13.86 -28.29
N ARG A 434 27.63 13.85 -28.93
CA ARG A 434 28.44 15.03 -29.25
C ARG A 434 28.43 15.36 -30.74
N VAL A 435 28.64 14.35 -31.59
CA VAL A 435 28.73 14.47 -33.05
C VAL A 435 27.33 14.45 -33.68
N ASN A 436 26.50 13.48 -33.33
CA ASN A 436 25.20 13.25 -33.99
C ASN A 436 24.05 14.03 -33.31
N LYS A 437 24.29 15.24 -32.80
CA LYS A 437 23.29 16.04 -32.06
C LYS A 437 22.05 16.36 -32.90
N GLU A 438 22.22 16.66 -34.18
CA GLU A 438 21.10 16.96 -35.09
C GLU A 438 20.18 15.74 -35.31
N ASP A 439 20.76 14.54 -35.38
CA ASP A 439 19.98 13.29 -35.51
C ASP A 439 19.19 13.01 -34.23
N LEU A 440 19.78 13.25 -33.05
CA LEU A 440 19.07 13.16 -31.77
C LEU A 440 17.95 14.22 -31.64
N GLN A 441 18.19 15.47 -32.06
CA GLN A 441 17.22 16.57 -31.96
C GLN A 441 15.94 16.32 -32.77
N ARG A 442 15.98 15.53 -33.85
CA ARG A 442 14.77 15.12 -34.60
C ARG A 442 13.80 14.26 -33.78
N PHE A 443 14.27 13.68 -32.69
CA PHE A 443 13.50 12.88 -31.73
C PHE A 443 13.52 13.50 -30.32
N GLY A 444 14.00 14.74 -30.18
CA GLY A 444 14.18 15.45 -28.92
C GLY A 444 13.04 16.41 -28.60
N ASN A 445 12.75 16.56 -27.31
CA ASN A 445 11.65 17.39 -26.82
C ASN A 445 11.83 18.87 -27.20
N LYS A 446 10.72 19.57 -27.49
CA LYS A 446 10.68 21.04 -27.55
C LYS A 446 10.67 21.65 -26.13
N PRO A 447 11.07 22.94 -25.99
CA PRO A 447 11.09 23.61 -24.69
C PRO A 447 9.72 23.66 -24.01
N GLU A 448 9.75 23.63 -22.67
CA GLU A 448 8.56 23.67 -21.83
C GLU A 448 7.89 25.06 -21.84
N THR A 449 6.57 25.08 -21.96
CA THR A 449 5.76 26.30 -21.84
C THR A 449 5.17 26.40 -20.43
N ARG A 450 5.38 27.52 -19.75
CA ARG A 450 4.87 27.73 -18.39
C ARG A 450 3.57 28.53 -18.43
N LYS A 451 2.50 28.01 -17.86
CA LYS A 451 1.20 28.69 -17.70
C LYS A 451 0.98 29.03 -16.23
N TRP A 452 1.03 30.32 -15.92
CA TRP A 452 0.72 30.84 -14.60
C TRP A 452 -0.79 31.03 -14.46
N VAL A 453 -1.40 30.42 -13.45
CA VAL A 453 -2.85 30.50 -13.22
C VAL A 453 -3.16 31.23 -11.93
N LYS A 454 -4.27 31.97 -11.90
CA LYS A 454 -4.77 32.62 -10.68
C LYS A 454 -5.42 31.59 -9.76
N MET A 455 -5.32 31.80 -8.46
CA MET A 455 -6.15 31.07 -7.48
C MET A 455 -7.60 31.61 -7.51
N ARG A 456 -8.55 30.85 -6.95
CA ARG A 456 -9.90 31.36 -6.69
C ARG A 456 -9.84 32.65 -5.86
N ALA A 457 -10.65 33.65 -6.21
CA ALA A 457 -10.68 34.92 -5.51
C ALA A 457 -11.29 34.83 -4.10
N GLN A 458 -12.22 33.89 -3.90
CA GLN A 458 -12.84 33.54 -2.63
C GLN A 458 -12.95 32.00 -2.55
N ASN A 459 -12.90 31.44 -1.34
CA ASN A 459 -13.04 30.00 -1.14
C ASN A 459 -13.81 29.73 0.17
N HIS A 460 -15.12 29.94 0.14
CA HIS A 460 -15.99 29.76 1.30
C HIS A 460 -16.01 28.33 1.83
N PHE A 461 -15.74 27.33 0.98
CA PHE A 461 -15.51 25.95 1.44
C PHE A 461 -14.29 25.89 2.38
N ALA A 462 -13.17 26.52 2.00
CA ALA A 462 -11.99 26.57 2.85
C ALA A 462 -12.22 27.35 4.15
N ASP A 463 -13.03 28.41 4.13
CA ASP A 463 -13.40 29.16 5.34
C ASP A 463 -14.17 28.26 6.33
N ILE A 464 -15.19 27.51 5.85
CA ILE A 464 -15.99 26.61 6.69
C ILE A 464 -15.14 25.46 7.25
N ILE A 465 -14.34 24.80 6.41
CA ILE A 465 -13.48 23.70 6.85
C ILE A 465 -12.40 24.21 7.83
N SER A 466 -11.84 25.40 7.63
CA SER A 466 -10.92 26.05 8.58
C SER A 466 -11.60 26.37 9.92
N GLY A 467 -12.89 26.72 9.91
CA GLY A 467 -13.73 26.83 11.10
C GLY A 467 -13.83 25.50 11.86
N LEU A 468 -14.22 24.42 11.17
CA LEU A 468 -14.31 23.06 11.76
C LEU A 468 -12.96 22.57 12.32
N MET A 469 -11.85 22.86 11.65
CA MET A 469 -10.50 22.59 12.15
C MET A 469 -10.21 23.38 13.43
N SER A 470 -10.50 24.68 13.44
CA SER A 470 -10.32 25.55 14.61
C SER A 470 -11.12 25.07 15.82
N GLU A 471 -12.37 24.65 15.61
CA GLU A 471 -13.24 24.07 16.65
C GLU A 471 -12.73 22.71 17.14
N THR A 472 -12.25 21.86 16.25
CA THR A 472 -11.65 20.56 16.59
C THR A 472 -10.39 20.75 17.43
N GLU A 473 -9.55 21.74 17.12
CA GLU A 473 -8.42 22.12 17.97
C GLU A 473 -8.86 22.68 19.34
N VAL A 474 -9.99 23.41 19.42
CA VAL A 474 -10.54 23.87 20.70
C VAL A 474 -11.04 22.69 21.54
N LEU A 475 -11.67 21.68 20.95
CA LEU A 475 -12.02 20.42 21.63
C LEU A 475 -10.76 19.70 22.12
N MET A 476 -9.75 19.57 21.27
CA MET A 476 -8.45 18.98 21.62
C MET A 476 -7.79 19.71 22.82
N ARG A 477 -7.83 21.05 22.84
CA ARG A 477 -7.34 21.89 23.95
C ARG A 477 -8.12 21.72 25.26
N LYS A 478 -9.39 21.32 25.21
CA LYS A 478 -10.21 21.01 26.39
C LYS A 478 -9.91 19.63 26.97
N ILE A 479 -9.59 18.65 26.12
CA ILE A 479 -9.19 17.29 26.53
C ILE A 479 -7.85 17.31 27.27
N TYR A 480 -6.87 18.07 26.74
CA TYR A 480 -5.57 18.28 27.38
C TYR A 480 -4.99 19.64 26.99
N SER A 481 -4.33 20.33 27.91
CA SER A 481 -3.76 21.67 27.67
C SER A 481 -2.69 21.62 26.57
N ALA A 482 -3.05 22.01 25.34
CA ALA A 482 -2.18 21.85 24.18
C ALA A 482 -0.92 22.75 24.22
N ASP A 483 -0.90 23.78 25.07
CA ASP A 483 0.28 24.62 25.34
C ASP A 483 1.47 23.80 25.86
N THR A 484 1.22 22.64 26.47
CA THR A 484 2.25 21.67 26.90
C THR A 484 2.73 20.77 25.75
N ILE A 485 1.94 20.61 24.68
CA ILE A 485 2.20 19.65 23.60
C ILE A 485 2.93 20.31 22.41
N SER A 486 2.55 21.51 21.96
CA SER A 486 3.32 22.22 20.93
C SER A 486 3.02 23.71 20.90
N GLN A 487 4.07 24.53 20.73
CA GLN A 487 3.87 25.88 20.21
C GLN A 487 3.31 25.76 18.79
N ILE A 488 2.11 26.27 18.55
CA ILE A 488 1.43 26.25 17.26
C ILE A 488 1.74 27.57 16.54
N ASN A 489 2.39 27.51 15.38
CA ASN A 489 2.33 28.62 14.42
C ASN A 489 0.97 28.53 13.71
N LYS A 490 -0.01 29.31 14.18
CA LYS A 490 -1.47 29.13 14.03
C LYS A 490 -2.06 29.22 12.60
N ASN A 491 -1.26 29.36 11.55
CA ASN A 491 -1.72 30.02 10.30
C ASN A 491 -1.60 29.17 9.01
N TYR A 492 -1.62 27.83 9.07
CA TYR A 492 -1.25 26.98 7.90
C TYR A 492 -2.16 25.76 7.63
N PHE A 493 -3.47 25.85 7.83
CA PHE A 493 -4.40 24.79 7.38
C PHE A 493 -4.29 24.54 5.87
N GLY A 494 -4.56 23.30 5.43
CA GLY A 494 -4.47 22.91 4.03
C GLY A 494 -3.02 22.78 3.52
N THR A 495 -2.06 22.42 4.38
CA THR A 495 -0.65 22.36 4.00
C THR A 495 0.07 21.10 4.49
N GLN A 496 1.18 20.78 3.81
CA GLN A 496 2.13 19.74 4.26
C GLN A 496 2.74 20.06 5.64
N ARG A 497 2.89 21.34 5.99
CA ARG A 497 3.42 21.75 7.31
C ARG A 497 2.44 21.43 8.44
N TYR A 498 1.13 21.53 8.18
CA TYR A 498 0.11 21.15 9.15
C TYR A 498 0.06 19.63 9.34
N GLU A 499 0.20 18.84 8.26
CA GLU A 499 0.35 17.37 8.37
C GLU A 499 1.59 16.98 9.20
N GLN A 500 2.72 17.67 9.01
CA GLN A 500 3.91 17.47 9.86
C GLN A 500 3.67 17.83 11.33
N TRP A 501 2.88 18.89 11.60
CA TRP A 501 2.47 19.25 12.95
C TRP A 501 1.52 18.19 13.56
N ILE A 502 0.58 17.64 12.80
CA ILE A 502 -0.28 16.51 13.22
C ILE A 502 0.60 15.32 13.63
N VAL A 503 1.54 14.90 12.77
CA VAL A 503 2.46 13.78 13.05
C VAL A 503 3.33 14.04 14.29
N SER A 504 3.84 15.26 14.46
CA SER A 504 4.62 15.67 15.64
C SER A 504 3.78 15.63 16.92
N THR A 505 2.55 16.13 16.84
CA THR A 505 1.58 16.15 17.95
C THR A 505 1.18 14.73 18.35
N GLN A 506 0.85 13.87 17.39
CA GLN A 506 0.55 12.45 17.62
C GLN A 506 1.70 11.73 18.33
N LYS A 507 2.96 11.96 17.94
CA LYS A 507 4.13 11.40 18.64
C LYS A 507 4.22 11.84 20.10
N LYS A 508 3.90 13.10 20.41
CA LYS A 508 3.92 13.61 21.79
C LYS A 508 2.74 13.11 22.61
N CYS A 509 1.53 13.05 22.05
CA CYS A 509 0.38 12.39 22.67
C CYS A 509 0.71 10.94 23.05
N ARG A 510 1.40 10.22 22.15
CA ARG A 510 1.89 8.86 22.33
C ARG A 510 3.01 8.71 23.38
N LEU A 511 3.54 9.81 23.92
CA LEU A 511 4.55 9.82 24.99
C LEU A 511 4.07 10.53 26.27
N LEU A 512 2.80 10.95 26.34
CA LEU A 512 2.20 11.48 27.57
C LEU A 512 2.25 10.42 28.67
N GLN A 513 2.58 10.84 29.89
CA GLN A 513 2.50 10.03 31.10
C GLN A 513 1.65 10.78 32.12
N LEU A 514 0.70 10.10 32.75
CA LEU A 514 -0.09 10.64 33.86
C LEU A 514 -0.06 9.65 35.04
N GLU A 515 -0.30 10.17 36.25
CA GLU A 515 -0.38 9.35 37.47
C GLU A 515 -1.53 8.32 37.38
N ASP A 516 -2.65 8.71 36.77
CA ASP A 516 -3.79 7.84 36.47
C ASP A 516 -3.66 7.26 35.05
N LYS A 517 -3.46 5.94 34.98
CA LYS A 517 -3.25 5.20 33.73
C LYS A 517 -4.52 4.96 32.91
N GLU A 518 -5.70 4.91 33.54
CA GLU A 518 -6.95 4.82 32.78
C GLU A 518 -7.26 6.18 32.12
N LYS A 519 -7.02 7.27 32.85
CA LYS A 519 -7.11 8.63 32.34
C LYS A 519 -6.05 8.93 31.27
N GLU A 520 -4.82 8.45 31.41
CA GLU A 520 -3.78 8.49 30.37
C GLU A 520 -4.28 7.83 29.07
N SER A 521 -4.85 6.62 29.19
CA SER A 521 -5.41 5.87 28.05
C SER A 521 -6.54 6.61 27.35
N SER A 522 -7.53 7.17 28.07
CA SER A 522 -8.64 7.88 27.44
C SER A 522 -8.20 9.18 26.78
N ILE A 523 -7.38 9.99 27.46
CA ILE A 523 -6.84 11.24 26.91
C ILE A 523 -6.02 10.96 25.64
N CYS A 524 -5.13 9.97 25.66
CA CYS A 524 -4.36 9.60 24.46
C CYS A 524 -5.28 9.22 23.29
N ARG A 525 -6.31 8.40 23.55
CA ARG A 525 -7.28 7.97 22.53
C ARG A 525 -8.06 9.14 21.94
N GLU A 526 -8.53 10.06 22.78
CA GLU A 526 -9.31 11.24 22.37
C GLU A 526 -8.46 12.24 21.56
N LEU A 527 -7.22 12.51 21.98
CA LEU A 527 -6.28 13.33 21.20
C LEU A 527 -5.95 12.69 19.84
N PHE A 528 -5.83 11.35 19.76
CA PHE A 528 -5.69 10.64 18.49
C PHE A 528 -6.92 10.80 17.57
N ILE A 529 -8.15 10.76 18.11
CA ILE A 529 -9.38 10.99 17.35
C ILE A 529 -9.39 12.41 16.75
N CYS A 530 -9.11 13.44 17.56
CA CYS A 530 -9.03 14.83 17.06
C CYS A 530 -7.98 14.99 15.95
N THR A 531 -6.79 14.43 16.12
CA THR A 531 -5.70 14.58 15.13
C THR A 531 -5.98 13.89 13.79
N GLU A 532 -6.70 12.75 13.77
CA GLU A 532 -7.12 12.13 12.51
C GLU A 532 -8.23 12.93 11.80
N HIS A 533 -9.18 13.52 12.54
CA HIS A 533 -10.18 14.42 11.93
C HIS A 533 -9.52 15.68 11.34
N LEU A 534 -8.57 16.28 12.08
CA LEU A 534 -7.77 17.40 11.59
C LEU A 534 -6.98 17.06 10.31
N ARG A 535 -6.42 15.84 10.22
CA ARG A 535 -5.80 15.35 8.97
C ARG A 535 -6.80 15.33 7.82
N LYS A 536 -8.00 14.78 8.02
CA LYS A 536 -9.01 14.66 6.96
C LYS A 536 -9.55 16.00 6.50
N PHE A 537 -9.71 16.97 7.39
CA PHE A 537 -10.00 18.35 6.99
C PHE A 537 -8.84 19.00 6.22
N ASN A 538 -7.59 18.80 6.66
CA ASN A 538 -6.40 19.31 5.97
C ASN A 538 -6.25 18.73 4.55
N ASP A 539 -6.47 17.42 4.39
CA ASP A 539 -6.52 16.74 3.09
C ASP A 539 -7.61 17.33 2.18
N ALA A 540 -8.82 17.56 2.72
CA ALA A 540 -9.94 18.11 1.97
C ALA A 540 -9.69 19.55 1.51
N LEU A 541 -8.99 20.36 2.31
CA LEU A 541 -8.54 21.69 1.89
C LEU A 541 -7.59 21.61 0.69
N ILE A 542 -6.60 20.70 0.72
CA ILE A 542 -5.65 20.47 -0.39
C ILE A 542 -6.39 20.00 -1.66
N ILE A 543 -7.35 19.07 -1.52
CA ILE A 543 -8.20 18.62 -2.64
C ILE A 543 -9.01 19.80 -3.18
N SER A 544 -9.60 20.64 -2.32
CA SER A 544 -10.38 21.80 -2.78
C SER A 544 -9.53 22.84 -3.48
N GLU A 545 -8.26 23.03 -3.09
CA GLU A 545 -7.33 23.96 -3.72
C GLU A 545 -7.01 23.55 -5.16
N ASP A 546 -6.72 22.26 -5.38
CA ASP A 546 -6.22 21.75 -6.65
C ASP A 546 -7.30 21.06 -7.52
N ALA A 547 -8.49 20.76 -7.00
CA ALA A 547 -9.62 20.15 -7.71
C ALA A 547 -10.94 20.92 -7.49
N ARG A 548 -12.10 20.26 -7.61
CA ARG A 548 -13.42 20.84 -7.32
C ARG A 548 -13.77 20.75 -5.84
N ILE A 549 -14.69 21.61 -5.42
CA ILE A 549 -15.29 21.55 -4.08
C ILE A 549 -16.08 20.24 -3.88
N GLU A 550 -16.78 19.78 -4.92
CA GLU A 550 -17.49 18.49 -4.92
C GLU A 550 -16.57 17.30 -4.57
N ASP A 551 -15.36 17.24 -5.15
CA ASP A 551 -14.40 16.15 -4.89
C ASP A 551 -13.89 16.16 -3.44
N ALA A 552 -13.68 17.35 -2.87
CA ALA A 552 -13.29 17.53 -1.47
C ALA A 552 -14.42 17.17 -0.48
N LEU A 553 -15.67 17.55 -0.80
CA LEU A 553 -16.84 17.18 0.00
C LEU A 553 -17.10 15.68 -0.05
N ALA A 554 -17.01 15.05 -1.22
CA ALA A 554 -17.16 13.60 -1.37
C ALA A 554 -16.11 12.82 -0.53
N TYR A 555 -14.88 13.32 -0.46
CA TYR A 555 -13.82 12.75 0.39
C TYR A 555 -14.16 12.80 1.89
N LEU A 556 -14.70 13.92 2.37
CA LEU A 556 -15.16 14.06 3.76
C LEU A 556 -16.38 13.17 4.05
N ASN A 557 -17.35 13.11 3.12
CA ASN A 557 -18.54 12.28 3.28
C ASN A 557 -18.21 10.78 3.35
N GLU A 558 -17.26 10.28 2.55
CA GLU A 558 -16.75 8.91 2.69
C GLU A 558 -16.08 8.72 4.06
N PHE A 559 -15.27 9.67 4.52
CA PHE A 559 -14.63 9.59 5.84
C PHE A 559 -15.66 9.50 6.98
N PHE A 560 -16.62 10.42 7.07
CA PHE A 560 -17.64 10.41 8.14
C PHE A 560 -18.58 9.20 8.06
N THR A 561 -18.85 8.67 6.85
CA THR A 561 -19.56 7.39 6.69
C THR A 561 -18.78 6.23 7.30
N ASN A 562 -17.46 6.17 7.06
CA ASN A 562 -16.60 5.15 7.67
C ASN A 562 -16.47 5.31 9.21
N VAL A 563 -16.52 6.54 9.74
CA VAL A 563 -16.53 6.82 11.19
C VAL A 563 -17.83 6.31 11.84
N LYS A 564 -18.99 6.60 11.23
CA LYS A 564 -20.31 6.09 11.68
C LYS A 564 -20.38 4.56 11.71
N ASN A 565 -19.73 3.90 10.75
CA ASN A 565 -19.64 2.44 10.66
C ASN A 565 -18.53 1.83 11.56
N GLY A 566 -17.80 2.66 12.31
CA GLY A 566 -16.70 2.26 13.18
C GLY A 566 -17.10 2.09 14.65
N PRO A 567 -16.15 2.23 15.60
CA PRO A 567 -16.43 2.21 17.04
C PRO A 567 -17.36 3.33 17.54
N TYR A 568 -17.53 4.40 16.74
CA TYR A 568 -18.45 5.52 16.90
C TYR A 568 -18.59 6.04 18.35
N THR A 569 -17.44 6.41 18.91
CA THR A 569 -17.28 6.94 20.26
C THR A 569 -17.97 8.30 20.44
N GLU A 570 -18.20 8.72 21.68
CA GLU A 570 -18.93 9.98 21.96
C GLU A 570 -18.28 11.23 21.34
N LEU A 571 -16.94 11.28 21.31
CA LEU A 571 -16.19 12.34 20.63
C LEU A 571 -16.34 12.26 19.10
N GLU A 572 -16.38 11.05 18.53
CA GLU A 572 -16.62 10.86 17.08
C GLU A 572 -18.04 11.27 16.69
N LYS A 573 -19.05 11.03 17.54
CA LYS A 573 -20.41 11.57 17.34
C LYS A 573 -20.39 13.09 17.33
N GLN A 574 -19.81 13.73 18.34
CA GLN A 574 -19.76 15.19 18.44
C GLN A 574 -19.06 15.84 17.25
N LEU A 575 -17.94 15.26 16.77
CA LEU A 575 -17.24 15.75 15.57
C LEU A 575 -18.05 15.51 14.29
N THR A 576 -18.80 14.41 14.22
CA THR A 576 -19.70 14.11 13.11
C THR A 576 -20.88 15.09 13.06
N GLU A 577 -21.55 15.35 14.19
CA GLU A 577 -22.66 16.30 14.30
C GLU A 577 -22.24 17.70 13.83
N LYS A 578 -21.08 18.19 14.28
CA LYS A 578 -20.50 19.47 13.83
C LYS A 578 -20.25 19.55 12.33
N PHE A 579 -19.83 18.46 11.71
CA PHE A 579 -19.70 18.41 10.25
C PHE A 579 -21.08 18.43 9.57
N GLN A 580 -22.06 17.69 10.09
CA GLN A 580 -23.40 17.64 9.53
C GLN A 580 -24.18 18.96 9.64
N GLU A 581 -23.95 19.76 10.69
CA GLU A 581 -24.43 21.14 10.79
C GLU A 581 -24.01 22.02 9.59
N LYS A 582 -22.88 21.68 8.95
CA LYS A 582 -22.30 22.38 7.79
C LYS A 582 -22.50 21.68 6.45
N GLU A 583 -22.95 20.42 6.46
CA GLU A 583 -23.07 19.58 5.26
C GLU A 583 -23.99 20.20 4.18
N LEU A 584 -25.10 20.84 4.57
CA LEU A 584 -26.00 21.53 3.63
C LEU A 584 -25.35 22.77 2.99
N GLU A 585 -24.61 23.56 3.76
CA GLU A 585 -23.90 24.76 3.30
C GLU A 585 -22.76 24.38 2.34
N LEU A 586 -21.96 23.37 2.71
CA LEU A 586 -20.90 22.80 1.86
C LEU A 586 -21.48 22.18 0.57
N THR A 587 -22.64 21.53 0.63
CA THR A 587 -23.32 20.97 -0.54
C THR A 587 -23.81 22.07 -1.48
N ALA A 588 -24.33 23.18 -0.96
CA ALA A 588 -24.73 24.33 -1.79
C ALA A 588 -23.51 24.93 -2.51
N LEU A 589 -22.41 25.18 -1.79
CA LEU A 589 -21.16 25.68 -2.37
C LEU A 589 -20.57 24.74 -3.43
N SER A 590 -20.74 23.42 -3.28
CA SER A 590 -20.25 22.43 -4.25
C SER A 590 -20.97 22.45 -5.60
N LYS A 591 -22.15 23.07 -5.68
CA LYS A 591 -23.02 23.17 -6.86
C LYS A 591 -23.08 24.57 -7.48
N ASP A 592 -22.42 25.53 -6.87
CA ASP A 592 -22.39 26.91 -7.33
C ASP A 592 -21.27 27.10 -8.37
N GLU A 593 -21.68 27.30 -9.63
CA GLU A 593 -20.81 27.50 -10.79
C GLU A 593 -19.83 28.68 -10.60
N SER A 594 -20.15 29.67 -9.74
CA SER A 594 -19.23 30.77 -9.44
C SER A 594 -18.01 30.37 -8.60
N ASN A 595 -18.01 29.16 -8.02
CA ASN A 595 -16.90 28.58 -7.25
C ASN A 595 -16.05 27.57 -8.04
N GLU A 596 -16.19 27.52 -9.37
CA GLU A 596 -15.30 26.76 -10.24
C GLU A 596 -13.81 27.11 -10.01
N ASN A 597 -12.91 26.21 -10.42
CA ASN A 597 -11.48 26.36 -10.16
C ASN A 597 -10.80 26.92 -11.41
N PRO A 598 -10.21 28.13 -11.38
CA PRO A 598 -9.51 28.69 -12.53
C PRO A 598 -8.36 27.82 -13.05
N LYS A 599 -7.78 26.95 -12.19
CA LYS A 599 -6.78 25.95 -12.60
C LYS A 599 -7.37 24.84 -13.47
N LEU A 600 -8.63 24.45 -13.22
CA LEU A 600 -9.36 23.48 -14.04
C LEU A 600 -9.92 24.14 -15.32
N GLU A 601 -10.28 25.41 -15.28
CA GLU A 601 -10.62 26.20 -16.49
C GLU A 601 -9.41 26.26 -17.45
N GLU A 602 -8.25 26.70 -16.98
CA GLU A 602 -7.02 26.74 -17.81
C GLU A 602 -6.63 25.33 -18.29
N LEU A 603 -6.79 24.30 -17.46
CA LEU A 603 -6.56 22.91 -17.87
C LEU A 603 -7.56 22.45 -18.95
N THR A 604 -8.82 22.92 -18.89
CA THR A 604 -9.82 22.70 -19.96
C THR A 604 -9.35 23.34 -21.26
N CYS A 605 -8.98 24.62 -21.22
CA CYS A 605 -8.48 25.34 -22.40
C CYS A 605 -7.25 24.65 -23.02
N ILE A 606 -6.27 24.24 -22.20
CA ILE A 606 -5.07 23.55 -22.67
C ILE A 606 -5.40 22.21 -23.36
N LEU A 607 -6.33 21.44 -22.79
CA LEU A 607 -6.73 20.15 -23.36
C LEU A 607 -7.57 20.36 -24.63
N ASP A 608 -8.59 21.21 -24.58
CA ASP A 608 -9.49 21.50 -25.71
C ASP A 608 -8.70 22.07 -26.91
N GLU A 609 -7.84 23.06 -26.72
CA GLU A 609 -6.96 23.60 -27.77
C GLU A 609 -6.09 22.50 -28.41
N ALA A 610 -5.55 21.58 -27.61
CA ALA A 610 -4.67 20.52 -28.08
C ALA A 610 -5.41 19.44 -28.88
N TYR A 611 -6.58 19.00 -28.40
CA TYR A 611 -7.43 18.01 -29.08
C TYR A 611 -8.17 18.60 -30.29
N HIS A 612 -8.50 19.90 -30.28
CA HIS A 612 -9.06 20.60 -31.43
C HIS A 612 -8.01 20.77 -32.55
N TYR A 613 -6.77 21.14 -32.21
CA TYR A 613 -5.69 21.26 -33.19
C TYR A 613 -5.26 19.90 -33.78
N ASN A 614 -5.24 18.85 -32.96
CA ASN A 614 -4.96 17.49 -33.39
C ASN A 614 -5.79 16.47 -32.58
N PRO A 615 -6.88 15.92 -33.13
CA PRO A 615 -7.71 14.93 -32.45
C PRO A 615 -7.01 13.61 -32.09
N GLU A 616 -5.89 13.28 -32.75
CA GLU A 616 -5.07 12.10 -32.45
C GLU A 616 -4.01 12.38 -31.36
N THR A 617 -4.05 13.56 -30.73
CA THR A 617 -3.17 13.92 -29.61
C THR A 617 -3.25 12.87 -28.50
N ARG A 618 -2.07 12.39 -28.07
CA ARG A 618 -1.92 11.59 -26.85
C ARG A 618 -1.32 12.45 -25.74
N THR A 619 -2.01 12.48 -24.60
CA THR A 619 -1.66 13.35 -23.47
C THR A 619 -1.36 12.52 -22.22
N ILE A 620 -0.32 12.92 -21.48
CA ILE A 620 -0.07 12.46 -20.12
C ILE A 620 -0.15 13.64 -19.14
N LEU A 621 -1.00 13.52 -18.12
CA LEU A 621 -1.27 14.55 -17.11
C LEU A 621 -0.71 14.09 -15.76
N PHE A 622 0.36 14.71 -15.29
CA PHE A 622 0.97 14.42 -14.00
C PHE A 622 0.31 15.23 -12.88
N ALA A 623 -0.09 14.55 -11.80
CA ALA A 623 -0.62 15.16 -10.60
C ALA A 623 0.04 14.58 -9.33
N LYS A 624 0.16 15.41 -8.29
CA LYS A 624 1.00 15.11 -7.11
C LYS A 624 0.45 13.99 -6.22
N THR A 625 -0.87 13.89 -6.04
CA THR A 625 -1.51 12.94 -5.12
C THR A 625 -2.54 12.06 -5.82
N ARG A 626 -2.82 10.88 -5.26
CA ARG A 626 -3.81 9.95 -5.83
C ARG A 626 -5.25 10.42 -5.65
N ALA A 627 -5.53 11.12 -4.57
CA ALA A 627 -6.82 11.79 -4.39
C ALA A 627 -7.05 12.81 -5.53
N LEU A 628 -6.01 13.59 -5.88
CA LEU A 628 -6.07 14.53 -6.99
C LEU A 628 -6.19 13.82 -8.35
N VAL A 629 -5.46 12.73 -8.59
CA VAL A 629 -5.64 11.90 -9.82
C VAL A 629 -7.07 11.38 -9.96
N ALA A 630 -7.67 10.86 -8.87
CA ALA A 630 -9.04 10.37 -8.88
C ALA A 630 -10.08 11.50 -9.07
N ALA A 631 -9.85 12.67 -8.46
CA ALA A 631 -10.69 13.86 -8.65
C ALA A 631 -10.61 14.38 -10.09
N LEU A 632 -9.41 14.49 -10.67
CA LEU A 632 -9.21 14.92 -12.05
C LEU A 632 -9.86 13.96 -13.06
N LYS A 633 -9.82 12.63 -12.83
CA LYS A 633 -10.53 11.66 -13.68
C LYS A 633 -12.04 11.95 -13.68
N LYS A 634 -12.67 12.02 -12.50
CA LYS A 634 -14.11 12.32 -12.35
C LYS A 634 -14.48 13.66 -12.98
N TRP A 635 -13.64 14.68 -12.81
CA TRP A 635 -13.85 15.99 -13.39
C TRP A 635 -13.80 15.97 -14.92
N ILE A 636 -12.82 15.31 -15.53
CA ILE A 636 -12.74 15.18 -17.00
C ILE A 636 -13.93 14.40 -17.56
N GLU A 637 -14.35 13.32 -16.89
CA GLU A 637 -15.51 12.50 -17.29
C GLU A 637 -16.84 13.26 -17.16
N ALA A 638 -16.95 14.20 -16.21
CA ALA A 638 -18.14 15.03 -16.01
C ALA A 638 -18.15 16.34 -16.82
N ASN A 639 -17.01 16.84 -17.28
CA ASN A 639 -16.88 18.11 -17.98
C ASN A 639 -17.44 18.00 -19.42
N PRO A 640 -18.48 18.76 -19.80
CA PRO A 640 -19.09 18.66 -21.13
C PRO A 640 -18.11 18.88 -22.29
N VAL A 641 -17.14 19.79 -22.14
CA VAL A 641 -16.12 20.09 -23.16
C VAL A 641 -15.19 18.90 -23.34
N LEU A 642 -14.72 18.31 -22.24
CA LEU A 642 -13.72 17.24 -22.25
C LEU A 642 -14.32 15.83 -22.37
N SER A 643 -15.65 15.69 -22.30
CA SER A 643 -16.40 14.41 -22.33
C SER A 643 -16.08 13.50 -23.53
N HIS A 644 -15.55 14.07 -24.62
CA HIS A 644 -15.11 13.34 -25.81
C HIS A 644 -13.72 12.65 -25.67
N ILE A 645 -13.01 12.91 -24.57
CA ILE A 645 -11.65 12.41 -24.27
C ILE A 645 -11.75 11.23 -23.29
N LYS A 646 -11.70 10.00 -23.80
CA LYS A 646 -11.58 8.84 -22.89
C LYS A 646 -10.26 8.89 -22.16
N THR A 647 -10.35 8.74 -20.85
CA THR A 647 -9.28 9.02 -19.91
C THR A 647 -9.08 7.84 -18.97
N ASP A 648 -7.83 7.51 -18.68
CA ASP A 648 -7.50 6.51 -17.67
C ASP A 648 -6.40 6.96 -16.70
N VAL A 649 -6.13 6.17 -15.67
CA VAL A 649 -5.29 6.55 -14.53
C VAL A 649 -4.12 5.59 -14.31
N LEU A 650 -2.94 6.13 -14.02
CA LEU A 650 -1.75 5.36 -13.63
C LEU A 650 -1.23 5.80 -12.25
N MET A 651 -1.68 5.09 -11.23
CA MET A 651 -1.33 5.31 -9.82
C MET A 651 -0.45 4.19 -9.28
N GLY A 652 0.39 4.49 -8.28
CA GLY A 652 1.11 3.44 -7.55
C GLY A 652 0.22 2.56 -6.70
N LYS A 653 0.75 1.41 -6.27
CA LYS A 653 0.11 0.46 -5.33
C LYS A 653 -0.38 1.16 -4.08
N GLY A 654 -1.60 0.81 -3.62
CA GLY A 654 -2.39 1.45 -2.54
C GLY A 654 -2.04 1.07 -1.10
N ARG A 655 -2.25 1.97 -0.12
CA ARG A 655 -1.98 1.68 1.32
C ARG A 655 -2.93 0.57 1.69
N ARG A 656 -2.49 -0.40 2.48
CA ARG A 656 -3.38 -1.50 2.93
C ARG A 656 -4.63 -0.96 3.66
N ASP A 657 -4.56 0.29 4.08
CA ASP A 657 -5.55 1.04 4.85
C ASP A 657 -6.33 2.10 4.02
N HIS A 658 -6.01 2.34 2.73
CA HIS A 658 -6.69 3.32 1.85
C HIS A 658 -7.06 2.70 0.48
N LYS A 659 -8.28 2.93 -0.01
CA LYS A 659 -8.82 2.37 -1.28
C LYS A 659 -8.14 2.87 -2.57
N THR A 660 -7.10 3.71 -2.48
CA THR A 660 -6.60 4.52 -3.61
C THR A 660 -5.21 4.08 -4.09
N GLY A 661 -5.17 3.19 -5.08
CA GLY A 661 -3.94 2.78 -5.78
C GLY A 661 -4.22 1.66 -6.80
N MET A 662 -3.19 1.16 -7.48
CA MET A 662 -3.33 0.12 -8.51
C MET A 662 -2.30 -1.00 -8.36
N THR A 663 -2.73 -2.24 -8.59
CA THR A 663 -1.86 -3.43 -8.64
C THR A 663 -0.92 -3.38 -9.86
N LEU A 664 0.13 -4.23 -9.93
CA LEU A 664 0.96 -4.29 -11.15
C LEU A 664 0.18 -4.76 -12.39
N PRO A 665 -0.67 -5.80 -12.32
CA PRO A 665 -1.55 -6.17 -13.43
C PRO A 665 -2.41 -4.99 -13.91
N MET A 666 -3.09 -4.28 -13.00
CA MET A 666 -3.89 -3.10 -13.38
C MET A 666 -3.04 -2.00 -14.04
N GLN A 667 -1.82 -1.75 -13.56
CA GLN A 667 -0.91 -0.80 -14.18
C GLN A 667 -0.49 -1.25 -15.59
N ARG A 668 -0.24 -2.54 -15.81
CA ARG A 668 0.06 -3.10 -17.13
C ARG A 668 -1.14 -2.99 -18.06
N ASP A 669 -2.32 -3.41 -17.62
CA ASP A 669 -3.55 -3.38 -18.41
C ASP A 669 -3.87 -1.96 -18.88
N VAL A 670 -3.73 -0.96 -18.00
CA VAL A 670 -3.89 0.46 -18.38
C VAL A 670 -2.81 0.92 -19.36
N LEU A 671 -1.55 0.51 -19.20
CA LEU A 671 -0.47 0.86 -20.13
C LEU A 671 -0.66 0.22 -21.51
N ASP A 672 -1.10 -1.04 -21.57
CA ASP A 672 -1.34 -1.75 -22.83
C ASP A 672 -2.66 -1.31 -23.49
N ALA A 673 -3.69 -0.94 -22.72
CA ALA A 673 -4.86 -0.25 -23.23
C ALA A 673 -4.50 1.14 -23.77
N PHE A 674 -3.72 1.94 -23.03
CA PHE A 674 -3.23 3.23 -23.52
C PHE A 674 -2.32 3.10 -24.75
N ARG A 675 -1.61 1.99 -24.95
CA ARG A 675 -0.87 1.73 -26.20
C ARG A 675 -1.80 1.37 -27.36
N ASN A 676 -2.65 0.36 -27.17
CA ASN A 676 -3.32 -0.35 -28.26
C ASN A 676 -4.74 0.17 -28.55
N ASP A 677 -5.47 0.65 -27.55
CA ASP A 677 -6.77 1.29 -27.75
C ASP A 677 -6.56 2.73 -28.24
N LYS A 678 -7.04 3.02 -29.46
CA LYS A 678 -7.01 4.37 -30.03
C LYS A 678 -7.98 5.33 -29.34
N ASN A 679 -8.96 4.81 -28.59
CA ASN A 679 -9.94 5.65 -27.90
C ASN A 679 -9.35 6.31 -26.64
N ILE A 680 -8.47 5.62 -25.90
CA ILE A 680 -7.85 6.15 -24.67
C ILE A 680 -6.69 7.06 -25.06
N ARG A 681 -6.91 8.37 -24.94
CA ARG A 681 -5.97 9.41 -25.41
C ARG A 681 -5.35 10.22 -24.28
N LEU A 682 -5.97 10.24 -23.10
CA LEU A 682 -5.46 10.92 -21.90
C LEU A 682 -5.13 9.91 -20.79
N LEU A 683 -3.91 9.97 -20.26
CA LEU A 683 -3.46 9.19 -19.10
C LEU A 683 -3.13 10.14 -17.94
N ILE A 684 -3.85 10.06 -16.83
CA ILE A 684 -3.56 10.84 -15.62
C ILE A 684 -2.68 10.01 -14.69
N ALA A 685 -1.47 10.48 -14.39
CA ALA A 685 -0.47 9.72 -13.66
C ALA A 685 0.02 10.41 -12.39
N THR A 686 0.41 9.58 -11.41
CA THR A 686 1.32 10.01 -10.33
C THR A 686 2.78 9.76 -10.72
N SER A 687 3.72 10.05 -9.80
CA SER A 687 5.17 9.83 -9.94
C SER A 687 5.63 8.42 -10.34
N VAL A 688 4.72 7.44 -10.41
CA VAL A 688 4.99 6.13 -11.01
C VAL A 688 5.41 6.24 -12.47
N ALA A 689 4.81 7.18 -13.23
CA ALA A 689 5.13 7.44 -14.62
C ALA A 689 6.44 8.25 -14.84
N ASP A 690 7.06 8.76 -13.77
CA ASP A 690 8.30 9.55 -13.88
C ASP A 690 9.40 8.75 -14.60
N GLU A 691 9.69 7.54 -14.12
CA GLU A 691 10.94 6.83 -14.45
C GLU A 691 10.72 5.36 -14.83
N GLY A 692 11.56 4.85 -15.74
CA GLY A 692 11.68 3.43 -16.09
C GLY A 692 10.55 2.82 -16.94
N ILE A 693 9.28 3.07 -16.60
CA ILE A 693 8.13 2.52 -17.34
C ILE A 693 8.10 3.09 -18.76
N ASP A 694 7.97 2.26 -19.79
CA ASP A 694 7.78 2.73 -21.16
C ASP A 694 6.32 3.04 -21.46
N ILE A 695 6.08 4.29 -21.87
CA ILE A 695 4.76 4.85 -22.16
C ILE A 695 4.73 5.20 -23.65
N THR A 696 3.57 5.04 -24.30
CA THR A 696 3.35 5.48 -25.69
C THR A 696 3.85 6.92 -25.90
N GLU A 697 4.34 7.24 -27.10
CA GLU A 697 4.81 8.59 -27.39
C GLU A 697 3.66 9.60 -27.24
N CYS A 698 3.78 10.52 -26.26
CA CYS A 698 2.79 11.58 -26.05
C CYS A 698 3.14 12.82 -26.87
N ASN A 699 2.11 13.47 -27.41
CA ASN A 699 2.20 14.80 -28.02
C ASN A 699 2.14 15.90 -26.96
N LEU A 700 1.46 15.65 -25.84
CA LEU A 700 1.31 16.62 -24.76
C LEU A 700 1.68 15.98 -23.41
N VAL A 701 2.54 16.67 -22.66
CA VAL A 701 2.81 16.41 -21.24
C VAL A 701 2.29 17.61 -20.47
N VAL A 702 1.41 17.39 -19.49
CA VAL A 702 0.91 18.43 -18.60
C VAL A 702 1.36 18.13 -17.17
N LEU A 703 1.97 19.10 -16.51
CA LEU A 703 2.41 19.04 -15.12
C LEU A 703 1.45 19.91 -14.31
N TYR A 704 0.52 19.29 -13.58
CA TYR A 704 -0.52 20.00 -12.84
C TYR A 704 -0.18 20.05 -11.36
N GLU A 705 0.26 21.23 -10.90
CA GLU A 705 0.85 21.44 -9.57
C GLU A 705 1.96 20.42 -9.23
N TYR A 706 2.67 19.97 -10.26
CA TYR A 706 3.61 18.86 -10.21
C TYR A 706 5.05 19.34 -10.44
N PHE A 707 5.94 18.99 -9.52
CA PHE A 707 7.36 19.33 -9.56
C PHE A 707 8.20 18.25 -8.89
N GLY A 708 9.50 18.26 -9.16
CA GLY A 708 10.45 17.29 -8.64
C GLY A 708 11.87 17.84 -8.64
N ASN A 709 12.86 16.94 -8.68
CA ASN A 709 14.25 17.32 -8.90
C ASN A 709 14.57 17.40 -10.41
N VAL A 710 15.76 17.90 -10.75
CA VAL A 710 16.27 17.99 -12.13
C VAL A 710 16.20 16.66 -12.90
N THR A 711 16.45 15.53 -12.25
CA THR A 711 16.40 14.19 -12.86
C THR A 711 14.98 13.85 -13.32
N LYS A 712 14.00 14.03 -12.43
CA LYS A 712 12.57 13.83 -12.73
C LYS A 712 12.06 14.79 -13.79
N MET A 713 12.42 16.08 -13.72
CA MET A 713 12.08 17.08 -14.74
C MET A 713 12.51 16.60 -16.13
N ILE A 714 13.76 16.15 -16.29
CA ILE A 714 14.29 15.63 -17.57
C ILE A 714 13.56 14.35 -18.01
N GLN A 715 13.33 13.40 -17.11
CA GLN A 715 12.65 12.13 -17.43
C GLN A 715 11.19 12.33 -17.84
N VAL A 716 10.46 13.20 -17.11
CA VAL A 716 9.05 13.51 -17.36
C VAL A 716 8.88 14.29 -18.67
N ARG A 717 9.73 15.30 -18.95
CA ARG A 717 9.77 15.95 -20.27
C ARG A 717 9.96 14.92 -21.39
N GLY A 718 10.83 13.94 -21.19
CA GLY A 718 11.09 12.83 -22.12
C GLY A 718 9.95 11.83 -22.33
N ARG A 719 8.77 12.03 -21.73
CA ARG A 719 7.52 11.37 -22.12
C ARG A 719 6.89 12.02 -23.35
N GLY A 720 7.09 13.32 -23.53
CA GLY A 720 6.66 14.10 -24.68
C GLY A 720 7.62 13.94 -25.86
N ARG A 721 7.75 12.72 -26.39
CA ARG A 721 8.73 12.37 -27.45
C ARG A 721 8.14 12.25 -28.86
N ALA A 722 6.82 12.42 -29.02
CA ALA A 722 6.21 12.47 -30.35
C ALA A 722 6.65 13.74 -31.10
N ARG A 723 6.55 13.72 -32.44
CA ARG A 723 6.88 14.89 -33.26
C ARG A 723 6.03 16.10 -32.85
N ASP A 724 6.68 17.26 -32.76
CA ASP A 724 6.08 18.55 -32.39
C ASP A 724 5.41 18.58 -30.99
N SER A 725 5.88 17.72 -30.09
CA SER A 725 5.39 17.62 -28.70
C SER A 725 5.53 18.93 -27.89
N LYS A 726 4.72 19.03 -26.83
CA LYS A 726 4.76 20.14 -25.85
C LYS A 726 4.78 19.59 -24.42
N CYS A 727 5.54 20.24 -23.55
CA CYS A 727 5.45 20.07 -22.10
C CYS A 727 4.90 21.38 -21.51
N ILE A 728 3.87 21.30 -20.66
CA ILE A 728 3.21 22.47 -20.06
C ILE A 728 3.13 22.32 -18.55
N LEU A 729 3.73 23.27 -17.82
CA LEU A 729 3.56 23.40 -16.37
C LEU A 729 2.39 24.34 -16.07
N VAL A 730 1.38 23.81 -15.36
CA VAL A 730 0.20 24.53 -14.87
C VAL A 730 0.31 24.65 -13.36
N THR A 731 0.46 25.87 -12.85
CA THR A 731 0.57 26.13 -11.41
C THR A 731 0.10 27.54 -11.03
N SER A 732 -0.43 27.68 -9.82
CA SER A 732 -0.66 28.97 -9.15
C SER A 732 0.36 29.30 -8.06
N LYS A 733 1.40 28.47 -7.88
CA LYS A 733 2.32 28.51 -6.73
C LYS A 733 3.70 29.02 -7.13
N THR A 734 4.15 30.14 -6.55
CA THR A 734 5.46 30.76 -6.87
C THR A 734 6.63 29.81 -6.64
N GLU A 735 6.59 29.05 -5.54
CA GLU A 735 7.62 28.07 -5.15
C GLU A 735 7.86 27.01 -6.24
N VAL A 736 6.80 26.60 -6.96
CA VAL A 736 6.86 25.62 -8.06
C VAL A 736 7.63 26.20 -9.25
N VAL A 737 7.35 27.45 -9.61
CA VAL A 737 8.04 28.15 -10.71
C VAL A 737 9.50 28.45 -10.37
N GLU A 738 9.81 28.75 -9.11
CA GLU A 738 11.19 28.93 -8.64
C GLU A 738 11.98 27.62 -8.64
N ASN A 739 11.36 26.53 -8.18
CA ASN A 739 11.94 25.19 -8.24
C ASN A 739 12.24 24.77 -9.68
N GLU A 740 11.32 25.04 -10.61
CA GLU A 740 11.46 24.69 -12.02
C GLU A 740 12.56 25.53 -12.73
N LYS A 741 12.68 26.82 -12.39
CA LYS A 741 13.84 27.65 -12.81
C LYS A 741 15.16 27.10 -12.27
N LEU A 742 15.19 26.68 -11.00
CA LEU A 742 16.38 26.09 -10.37
C LEU A 742 16.76 24.75 -11.02
N ASN A 743 15.79 23.90 -11.34
CA ASN A 743 16.03 22.63 -12.04
C ASN A 743 16.57 22.87 -13.46
N SER A 744 16.05 23.87 -14.18
CA SER A 744 16.58 24.29 -15.49
C SER A 744 18.06 24.68 -15.40
N TYR A 745 18.42 25.51 -14.41
CA TYR A 745 19.82 25.88 -14.15
C TYR A 745 20.69 24.68 -13.74
N LYS A 746 20.14 23.74 -12.95
CA LYS A 746 20.83 22.50 -12.59
C LYS A 746 21.09 21.59 -13.81
N GLU A 747 20.21 21.58 -14.81
CA GLU A 747 20.40 20.85 -16.06
C GLU A 747 21.52 21.47 -16.92
N GLU A 748 21.54 22.79 -17.08
CA GLU A 748 22.65 23.51 -17.74
C GLU A 748 23.99 23.24 -17.05
N MET A 749 24.01 23.35 -15.72
CA MET A 749 25.19 23.09 -14.89
C MET A 749 25.66 21.63 -14.98
N MET A 750 24.75 20.67 -15.06
CA MET A 750 25.05 19.25 -15.29
C MET A 750 25.74 19.04 -16.64
N ASN A 751 25.15 19.59 -17.71
CA ASN A 751 25.68 19.45 -19.07
C ASN A 751 27.09 20.07 -19.20
N ALA A 752 27.29 21.26 -18.63
CA ALA A 752 28.61 21.91 -18.57
C ALA A 752 29.63 21.11 -17.73
N ALA A 753 29.20 20.46 -16.64
CA ALA A 753 30.06 19.60 -15.84
C ALA A 753 30.45 18.31 -16.58
N ILE A 754 29.53 17.67 -17.30
CA ILE A 754 29.82 16.51 -18.15
C ILE A 754 30.79 16.89 -19.26
N GLU A 755 30.56 18.00 -19.97
CA GLU A 755 31.46 18.45 -21.04
C GLU A 755 32.88 18.75 -20.50
N LYS A 756 32.98 19.38 -19.33
CA LYS A 756 34.26 19.61 -18.65
C LYS A 756 34.99 18.31 -18.30
N LEU A 757 34.26 17.27 -17.86
CA LEU A 757 34.81 15.95 -17.56
C LEU A 757 35.22 15.18 -18.82
N GLN A 758 34.43 15.24 -19.90
CA GLN A 758 34.75 14.63 -21.20
C GLN A 758 35.96 15.26 -21.91
N ASN A 759 36.45 16.41 -21.41
CA ASN A 759 37.65 17.07 -21.89
C ASN A 759 38.88 16.84 -20.97
N TRP A 760 38.75 16.04 -19.91
CA TRP A 760 39.91 15.58 -19.11
C TRP A 760 40.64 14.44 -19.83
N ASP A 761 41.95 14.33 -19.59
CA ASP A 761 42.68 13.14 -20.00
C ASP A 761 42.28 11.92 -19.16
N GLU A 762 42.29 10.73 -19.76
CA GLU A 762 41.86 9.48 -19.10
C GLU A 762 42.64 9.20 -17.81
N THR A 763 43.93 9.60 -17.73
CA THR A 763 44.75 9.35 -16.53
C THR A 763 44.33 10.25 -15.37
N THR A 764 43.94 11.49 -15.63
CA THR A 764 43.44 12.44 -14.62
C THR A 764 42.05 12.06 -14.14
N PHE A 765 41.17 11.64 -15.04
CA PHE A 765 39.87 11.10 -14.66
C PHE A 765 40.04 9.84 -13.80
N ALA A 766 40.79 8.83 -14.26
CA ALA A 766 41.05 7.61 -13.50
C ALA A 766 41.68 7.88 -12.11
N ARG A 767 42.64 8.81 -12.02
CA ARG A 767 43.27 9.22 -10.75
C ARG A 767 42.28 9.86 -9.78
N LYS A 768 41.37 10.71 -10.28
CA LYS A 768 40.30 11.33 -9.48
C LYS A 768 39.33 10.28 -8.96
N ILE A 769 38.87 9.38 -9.84
CA ILE A 769 37.95 8.28 -9.52
C ILE A 769 38.56 7.35 -8.46
N HIS A 770 39.79 6.88 -8.67
CA HIS A 770 40.50 6.04 -7.70
C HIS A 770 40.66 6.72 -6.32
N GLY A 771 41.00 8.02 -6.30
CA GLY A 771 41.11 8.79 -5.06
C GLY A 771 39.79 8.87 -4.27
N LEU A 772 38.65 8.99 -4.96
CA LEU A 772 37.32 8.96 -4.33
C LEU A 772 36.98 7.56 -3.80
N GLN A 773 37.24 6.50 -4.57
CA GLN A 773 37.02 5.11 -4.16
C GLN A 773 37.80 4.76 -2.88
N MET A 774 39.09 5.13 -2.82
CA MET A 774 39.93 4.95 -1.63
C MET A 774 39.39 5.70 -0.41
N LYS A 775 38.98 6.95 -0.58
CA LYS A 775 38.41 7.77 0.50
C LYS A 775 37.16 7.13 1.08
N GLU A 776 36.26 6.62 0.24
CA GLU A 776 35.03 5.98 0.71
C GLU A 776 35.30 4.64 1.40
N LYS A 777 36.19 3.79 0.86
CA LYS A 777 36.60 2.53 1.50
C LYS A 777 37.15 2.78 2.91
N ILE A 778 38.04 3.75 3.08
CA ILE A 778 38.60 4.13 4.40
C ILE A 778 37.50 4.57 5.37
N LEU A 779 36.58 5.44 4.94
CA LEU A 779 35.47 5.93 5.79
C LEU A 779 34.55 4.79 6.23
N ARG A 780 34.13 3.93 5.29
CA ARG A 780 33.24 2.80 5.52
C ARG A 780 33.87 1.75 6.43
N ASP A 781 35.14 1.42 6.23
CA ASP A 781 35.83 0.40 7.03
C ASP A 781 36.24 0.93 8.42
N SER A 782 36.32 2.25 8.59
CA SER A 782 36.41 2.89 9.91
C SER A 782 35.07 2.78 10.67
N ARG A 783 33.94 3.10 10.03
CA ARG A 783 32.60 2.97 10.63
C ARG A 783 32.29 1.55 11.10
N LYS A 784 32.68 0.53 10.34
CA LYS A 784 32.55 -0.90 10.74
C LYS A 784 33.26 -1.24 12.06
N LYS A 785 34.30 -0.49 12.45
CA LYS A 785 35.01 -0.68 13.73
C LYS A 785 34.34 0.05 14.89
N GLU A 786 33.60 1.11 14.62
CA GLU A 786 32.88 1.92 15.62
C GLU A 786 31.52 1.33 16.01
N THR A 787 30.92 0.45 15.18
CA THR A 787 29.52 -0.03 15.35
C THR A 787 29.29 -1.04 16.48
N LYS A 788 30.15 -1.08 17.51
CA LYS A 788 29.86 -1.75 18.79
C LYS A 788 29.28 -0.73 19.77
N GLU A 789 28.03 -0.33 19.54
CA GLU A 789 27.30 0.48 20.51
C GLU A 789 27.22 -0.25 21.86
N LYS A 790 27.36 0.50 22.95
CA LYS A 790 27.22 -0.07 24.30
C LYS A 790 25.77 -0.49 24.51
N VAL A 791 25.54 -1.80 24.62
CA VAL A 791 24.24 -2.37 24.96
C VAL A 791 23.77 -1.77 26.29
N VAL A 792 22.61 -1.12 26.29
CA VAL A 792 21.98 -0.61 27.52
C VAL A 792 21.17 -1.74 28.15
N GLU A 793 21.76 -2.40 29.14
CA GLU A 793 21.07 -3.37 30.01
C GLU A 793 19.91 -2.69 30.77
N GLY A 794 18.90 -3.48 31.15
CA GLY A 794 17.70 -3.01 31.86
C GLY A 794 16.42 -3.53 31.20
N LYS A 795 15.48 -4.02 32.01
CA LYS A 795 14.22 -4.63 31.58
C LYS A 795 13.24 -3.56 31.09
N LYS A 796 12.57 -3.81 29.97
CA LYS A 796 11.65 -2.84 29.35
C LYS A 796 10.33 -3.52 28.95
N ASN A 797 9.28 -2.71 28.85
CA ASN A 797 7.92 -3.12 28.48
C ASN A 797 7.53 -2.48 27.15
N LEU A 798 6.68 -3.17 26.38
CA LEU A 798 5.99 -2.59 25.25
C LEU A 798 4.55 -2.28 25.67
N LEU A 799 4.12 -1.04 25.42
CA LEU A 799 2.75 -0.55 25.63
C LEU A 799 2.09 -0.24 24.29
N CYS A 800 0.78 -0.34 24.18
CA CYS A 800 0.04 0.03 22.97
C CYS A 800 0.24 1.51 22.59
N GLY A 801 0.65 1.79 21.35
CA GLY A 801 0.88 3.16 20.85
C GLY A 801 -0.34 4.09 20.94
N LYS A 802 -1.58 3.57 20.92
CA LYS A 802 -2.82 4.37 20.95
C LYS A 802 -3.47 4.48 22.33
N CYS A 803 -3.46 3.41 23.15
CA CYS A 803 -4.17 3.36 24.44
C CYS A 803 -3.31 2.96 25.63
N LYS A 804 -1.98 2.84 25.46
CA LYS A 804 -1.01 2.52 26.52
C LYS A 804 -1.20 1.17 27.25
N ALA A 805 -2.21 0.37 26.89
CA ALA A 805 -2.41 -0.98 27.40
C ALA A 805 -1.15 -1.84 27.21
N TYR A 806 -0.73 -2.53 28.28
CA TYR A 806 0.47 -3.36 28.30
C TYR A 806 0.41 -4.49 27.26
N ALA A 807 1.48 -4.65 26.48
CA ALA A 807 1.59 -5.64 25.41
C ALA A 807 2.49 -6.81 25.84
N CYS A 808 3.80 -6.62 26.00
CA CYS A 808 4.75 -7.66 26.41
C CYS A 808 6.01 -7.06 27.07
N SER A 809 6.87 -7.89 27.66
CA SER A 809 8.22 -7.46 28.03
C SER A 809 9.18 -7.59 26.84
N THR A 810 10.29 -6.88 26.86
CA THR A 810 11.40 -7.09 25.91
C THR A 810 12.09 -8.43 26.09
N ASP A 811 12.01 -9.02 27.29
CA ASP A 811 12.54 -10.36 27.59
C ASP A 811 11.83 -11.47 26.81
N ASP A 812 10.58 -11.22 26.39
CA ASP A 812 9.72 -12.13 25.62
C ASP A 812 9.98 -12.03 24.11
N ILE A 813 10.67 -10.97 23.66
CA ILE A 813 10.90 -10.68 22.24
C ILE A 813 12.05 -11.53 21.71
N ARG A 814 11.87 -12.07 20.50
CA ARG A 814 12.91 -12.79 19.76
C ARG A 814 13.09 -12.21 18.36
N VAL A 815 14.35 -12.13 17.92
CA VAL A 815 14.71 -11.71 16.57
C VAL A 815 14.79 -12.93 15.65
N ILE A 816 14.01 -12.91 14.56
CA ILE A 816 14.02 -13.94 13.50
C ILE A 816 14.66 -13.32 12.26
N GLN A 817 15.66 -14.00 11.68
CA GLN A 817 16.37 -13.53 10.47
C GLN A 817 16.81 -12.04 10.57
N GLU A 818 17.38 -11.67 11.72
CA GLU A 818 17.92 -10.33 12.09
C GLU A 818 16.95 -9.13 12.06
N SER A 819 15.78 -9.26 11.41
CA SER A 819 14.92 -8.13 11.03
C SER A 819 13.47 -8.28 11.51
N HIS A 820 12.98 -9.51 11.64
CA HIS A 820 11.63 -9.79 12.13
C HIS A 820 11.64 -9.99 13.64
N HIS A 821 10.60 -9.53 14.31
CA HIS A 821 10.55 -9.47 15.77
C HIS A 821 9.26 -10.16 16.23
N THR A 822 9.40 -11.30 16.90
CA THR A 822 8.28 -12.06 17.47
C THR A 822 8.23 -11.92 18.98
N VAL A 823 7.08 -12.25 19.58
CA VAL A 823 6.89 -12.33 21.04
C VAL A 823 6.53 -13.75 21.40
N LEU A 824 7.28 -14.36 22.33
CA LEU A 824 6.99 -15.68 22.87
C LEU A 824 5.99 -15.61 24.04
N GLY A 825 5.36 -16.76 24.34
CA GLY A 825 4.47 -16.93 25.49
C GLY A 825 2.99 -16.66 25.20
N ASP A 826 2.12 -17.51 25.76
CA ASP A 826 0.66 -17.45 25.52
C ASP A 826 0.00 -16.19 26.10
N ALA A 827 0.56 -15.62 27.16
CA ALA A 827 0.08 -14.36 27.75
C ALA A 827 0.07 -13.18 26.75
N PHE A 828 0.89 -13.23 25.69
CA PHE A 828 0.82 -12.24 24.61
C PHE A 828 -0.36 -12.48 23.67
N LYS A 829 -0.70 -13.74 23.38
CA LYS A 829 -1.85 -14.13 22.53
C LYS A 829 -3.16 -13.60 23.10
N GLU A 830 -3.26 -13.49 24.42
CA GLU A 830 -4.42 -12.92 25.10
C GLU A 830 -4.56 -11.40 24.96
N ARG A 831 -3.56 -10.67 24.47
CA ARG A 831 -3.54 -9.19 24.48
C ARG A 831 -3.82 -8.56 23.12
N TYR A 832 -3.90 -9.37 22.07
CA TYR A 832 -4.28 -8.96 20.73
C TYR A 832 -5.53 -9.68 20.23
N ILE A 833 -6.11 -9.13 19.16
CA ILE A 833 -7.10 -9.80 18.31
C ILE A 833 -6.58 -9.84 16.88
N THR A 834 -6.88 -10.92 16.18
CA THR A 834 -6.58 -11.09 14.76
C THR A 834 -7.79 -10.73 13.91
N LYS A 835 -7.52 -10.11 12.76
CA LYS A 835 -8.44 -10.01 11.62
C LYS A 835 -7.71 -10.67 10.44
N PRO A 836 -8.36 -11.46 9.57
CA PRO A 836 -7.71 -12.04 8.39
C PRO A 836 -6.90 -10.96 7.67
N HIS A 837 -5.64 -11.24 7.34
CA HIS A 837 -4.90 -10.31 6.51
C HIS A 837 -5.62 -10.38 5.18
N ARG A 838 -6.17 -9.24 4.71
CA ARG A 838 -6.98 -9.13 3.45
C ARG A 838 -6.35 -9.79 2.23
N LYS A 839 -5.07 -10.14 2.37
CA LYS A 839 -4.00 -10.05 1.42
C LYS A 839 -2.76 -10.84 1.93
N PRO A 840 -2.77 -12.20 1.95
CA PRO A 840 -1.71 -13.02 2.55
C PRO A 840 -0.54 -13.33 1.57
N VAL A 841 0.68 -12.87 1.88
CA VAL A 841 1.90 -13.05 1.03
C VAL A 841 2.90 -13.99 1.71
N GLN A 842 3.62 -14.79 0.93
CA GLN A 842 4.77 -15.57 1.40
C GLN A 842 6.12 -14.92 1.03
N TYR A 843 7.05 -14.79 1.98
CA TYR A 843 8.37 -14.20 1.79
C TYR A 843 9.40 -14.82 2.75
N ASP A 844 10.55 -15.27 2.24
CA ASP A 844 11.71 -15.78 3.01
C ASP A 844 11.38 -16.82 4.12
N GLY A 845 10.38 -17.67 3.86
CA GLY A 845 9.89 -18.69 4.79
C GLY A 845 8.75 -18.23 5.73
N PHE A 846 8.34 -16.96 5.66
CA PHE A 846 7.18 -16.40 6.35
C PHE A 846 5.94 -16.39 5.46
N GLU A 847 4.78 -16.86 5.95
CA GLU A 847 3.49 -16.74 5.29
C GLU A 847 2.57 -15.82 6.11
N LYS A 848 2.22 -14.63 5.60
CA LYS A 848 1.41 -13.65 6.34
C LYS A 848 -0.03 -14.16 6.49
N LYS A 849 -0.54 -14.41 7.70
CA LYS A 849 -1.89 -14.94 7.95
C LYS A 849 -2.91 -13.88 8.33
N SER A 850 -2.73 -13.23 9.48
CA SER A 850 -3.69 -12.26 10.02
C SER A 850 -3.05 -10.94 10.41
N LYS A 851 -3.81 -9.84 10.32
CA LYS A 851 -3.46 -8.54 10.90
C LYS A 851 -3.74 -8.55 12.40
N MET A 852 -2.74 -8.19 13.18
CA MET A 852 -2.80 -8.20 14.65
C MET A 852 -3.14 -6.80 15.18
N HIS A 853 -4.12 -6.71 16.08
CA HIS A 853 -4.59 -5.45 16.66
C HIS A 853 -4.69 -5.55 18.18
N CYS A 854 -4.56 -4.43 18.90
CA CYS A 854 -4.81 -4.35 20.34
C CYS A 854 -6.19 -4.90 20.71
N ARG A 855 -6.29 -5.76 21.73
CA ARG A 855 -7.56 -6.39 22.17
C ARG A 855 -8.55 -5.40 22.81
N ASN A 856 -8.08 -4.25 23.31
CA ASN A 856 -8.97 -3.23 23.86
C ASN A 856 -9.97 -2.78 22.78
N THR A 857 -11.26 -3.03 23.03
CA THR A 857 -12.37 -2.84 22.08
C THR A 857 -12.55 -1.38 21.65
N GLN A 858 -12.23 -0.43 22.54
CA GLN A 858 -12.24 1.01 22.25
C GLN A 858 -10.98 1.50 21.53
N CYS A 859 -9.97 0.63 21.34
CA CYS A 859 -8.69 0.98 20.74
C CYS A 859 -8.50 0.38 19.34
N GLN A 860 -8.49 -0.96 19.26
CA GLN A 860 -8.18 -1.79 18.09
C GLN A 860 -6.98 -1.35 17.23
N HIS A 861 -5.94 -0.76 17.85
CA HIS A 861 -4.76 -0.27 17.14
C HIS A 861 -3.94 -1.41 16.52
N ASP A 862 -3.55 -1.27 15.25
CA ASP A 862 -2.80 -2.26 14.47
C ASP A 862 -1.36 -2.42 14.99
N TRP A 863 -1.08 -3.59 15.57
CA TRP A 863 0.18 -3.98 16.23
C TRP A 863 1.17 -4.70 15.32
N GLY A 864 0.73 -5.26 14.19
CA GLY A 864 1.57 -6.09 13.34
C GLY A 864 0.78 -7.14 12.57
N ILE A 865 1.36 -8.33 12.47
CA ILE A 865 0.79 -9.48 11.77
C ILE A 865 1.05 -10.76 12.55
N THR A 866 0.30 -11.81 12.25
CA THR A 866 0.68 -13.20 12.53
C THR A 866 1.12 -13.86 11.24
N VAL A 867 2.09 -14.76 11.36
CA VAL A 867 2.72 -15.45 10.23
C VAL A 867 2.84 -16.94 10.51
N LYS A 868 2.78 -17.77 9.47
CA LYS A 868 3.44 -19.07 9.47
C LYS A 868 4.94 -18.82 9.34
N TYR A 869 5.78 -19.48 10.13
CA TYR A 869 7.22 -19.49 9.96
C TYR A 869 7.75 -20.86 10.35
N LYS A 870 8.35 -21.57 9.38
CA LYS A 870 8.74 -22.99 9.52
C LYS A 870 7.56 -23.83 10.06
N THR A 871 7.68 -24.40 11.26
CA THR A 871 6.65 -25.20 11.94
C THR A 871 5.61 -24.37 12.70
N PHE A 872 5.88 -23.10 13.00
CA PHE A 872 5.01 -22.25 13.80
C PHE A 872 3.92 -21.62 12.94
N ASP A 873 2.65 -21.95 13.18
CA ASP A 873 1.57 -21.60 12.26
C ASP A 873 0.98 -20.18 12.44
N ASN A 874 1.04 -19.64 13.66
CA ASN A 874 0.47 -18.33 14.03
C ASN A 874 1.45 -17.51 14.89
N LEU A 875 2.72 -17.44 14.46
CA LEU A 875 3.77 -16.71 15.15
C LEU A 875 3.51 -15.19 15.05
N PRO A 876 3.47 -14.42 16.16
CA PRO A 876 3.09 -13.01 16.10
C PRO A 876 4.30 -12.11 15.80
N VAL A 877 4.34 -11.48 14.62
CA VAL A 877 5.39 -10.53 14.24
C VAL A 877 4.94 -9.09 14.49
N ILE A 878 5.61 -8.43 15.43
CA ILE A 878 5.34 -7.05 15.89
C ILE A 878 6.17 -6.02 15.13
N LYS A 879 5.60 -4.81 14.99
CA LYS A 879 6.31 -3.63 14.46
C LYS A 879 6.46 -2.59 15.56
N ILE A 880 7.70 -2.21 15.91
CA ILE A 880 7.95 -1.30 17.05
C ILE A 880 7.18 0.02 16.93
N LYS A 881 6.96 0.53 15.70
CA LYS A 881 6.17 1.75 15.46
C LYS A 881 4.73 1.72 16.00
N SER A 882 4.20 0.56 16.42
CA SER A 882 2.89 0.41 17.07
C SER A 882 2.93 0.34 18.60
N PHE A 883 4.13 0.35 19.21
CA PHE A 883 4.32 0.26 20.64
C PHE A 883 5.12 1.44 21.20
N VAL A 884 4.85 1.83 22.44
CA VAL A 884 5.73 2.69 23.23
C VAL A 884 6.62 1.76 24.03
N LEU A 885 7.91 2.04 24.07
CA LEU A 885 8.84 1.34 24.93
C LEU A 885 8.87 2.04 26.30
N GLU A 886 8.60 1.33 27.38
CA GLU A 886 8.64 1.83 28.75
C GLU A 886 9.78 1.14 29.52
N ASP A 887 10.65 1.93 30.12
CA ASP A 887 11.71 1.44 30.99
C ASP A 887 11.13 1.07 32.38
N VAL A 888 11.38 -0.16 32.85
CA VAL A 888 10.70 -0.69 34.06
C VAL A 888 11.20 -0.04 35.35
N GLU A 889 12.44 0.44 35.39
CA GLU A 889 13.04 1.01 36.60
C GLU A 889 12.73 2.51 36.73
N THR A 890 12.78 3.24 35.62
CA THR A 890 12.57 4.70 35.61
C THR A 890 11.15 5.12 35.22
N GLY A 891 10.35 4.22 34.66
CA GLY A 891 9.07 4.54 34.03
C GLY A 891 9.20 5.34 32.72
N THR A 892 10.41 5.64 32.25
CA THR A 892 10.65 6.50 31.08
C THR A 892 10.11 5.87 29.80
N GLN A 893 9.31 6.62 29.04
CA GLN A 893 8.74 6.13 27.78
C GLN A 893 9.42 6.71 26.53
N MET A 894 9.59 5.87 25.51
CA MET A 894 10.30 6.17 24.26
C MET A 894 9.52 5.68 23.03
N ASP A 895 9.58 6.42 21.92
CA ASP A 895 9.00 6.05 20.61
C ASP A 895 10.09 5.68 19.62
N PHE A 896 9.93 4.55 18.92
CA PHE A 896 10.85 4.10 17.88
C PHE A 896 10.08 3.74 16.60
N GLN A 897 10.59 4.23 15.46
CA GLN A 897 9.96 4.02 14.15
C GLN A 897 10.46 2.75 13.42
N LYS A 898 11.68 2.28 13.75
CA LYS A 898 12.33 1.10 13.18
C LYS A 898 13.07 0.34 14.28
N TRP A 899 13.05 -1.00 14.23
CA TRP A 899 13.71 -1.86 15.22
C TRP A 899 15.22 -1.61 15.31
N LYS A 900 15.89 -1.36 14.18
CA LYS A 900 17.33 -1.04 14.11
C LYS A 900 17.78 0.23 14.86
N ASN A 901 16.85 1.06 15.33
CA ASN A 901 17.15 2.28 16.08
C ASN A 901 17.16 2.04 17.61
N ILE A 902 16.97 0.79 18.04
CA ILE A 902 16.92 0.39 19.44
C ILE A 902 18.32 -0.03 19.91
N ASN A 903 18.74 0.45 21.07
CA ASN A 903 20.10 0.33 21.61
C ASN A 903 20.26 -0.70 22.76
N PHE A 904 19.37 -1.70 22.83
CA PHE A 904 19.49 -2.82 23.77
C PHE A 904 19.41 -4.15 23.01
N SER A 905 20.06 -5.18 23.58
CA SER A 905 20.14 -6.50 22.95
C SER A 905 18.80 -7.23 23.05
N LEU A 906 18.38 -7.82 21.93
CA LEU A 906 17.27 -8.76 21.86
C LEU A 906 17.82 -10.16 21.58
N LYS A 907 17.19 -11.18 22.17
CA LYS A 907 17.60 -12.58 22.00
C LYS A 907 17.21 -13.06 20.61
N ASN A 908 18.07 -13.85 19.96
CA ASN A 908 17.70 -14.51 18.70
C ASN A 908 16.62 -15.57 18.94
N PHE A 909 15.78 -15.80 17.94
CA PHE A 909 14.80 -16.87 17.94
C PHE A 909 15.50 -18.23 17.81
N ASP A 910 15.22 -19.12 18.75
CA ASP A 910 15.77 -20.47 18.83
C ASP A 910 14.60 -21.46 18.73
N GLU A 911 14.70 -22.40 17.79
CA GLU A 911 13.64 -23.37 17.50
C GLU A 911 13.54 -24.50 18.54
N GLU A 912 14.64 -24.86 19.20
CA GLU A 912 14.65 -25.92 20.21
C GLU A 912 14.14 -25.42 21.57
N ALA A 913 14.28 -24.11 21.84
CA ALA A 913 13.83 -23.47 23.07
C ALA A 913 12.46 -22.76 22.98
N SER A 914 11.78 -22.83 21.83
CA SER A 914 10.48 -22.15 21.58
C SER A 914 9.30 -23.10 21.31
N ASN A 915 9.54 -24.41 21.31
CA ASN A 915 8.50 -25.45 21.44
C ASN A 915 8.30 -25.81 22.92
#